data_AF-A0A8C7NP10-F1
#
_entry.id   AF-A0A8C7NP10-F1
#
_cell.length_a   1.000
_cell.length_b   1.000
_cell.length_c   1.000
_cell.angle_alpha   90.00
_cell.angle_beta   90.00
_cell.angle_gamma   90.00
#
_symmetry.space_group_name_H-M   'P 1'
#
loop_
_entity.id
_entity.type
_entity.pdbx_description
1 polymer ?
#
loop_
_entity_poly.entity_id
_entity_poly.type
_entity_poly.pdbx_seq_one_letter_code
_entity_poly.pdbx_strand_id
1 'polypeptide(L)'
;MPVMKGLLAPQNTFLDTIANHFDGTHSNFLLGNAQGRQGYPIVYCSDGFCELTGFVRTEVMQKTCTCRFLHGAETSERVRQQVDKALEGQQEYQGEVCFYMKNGKPFWCLLDIVPIKNEKGEVVLFLFSFKDVTESPILIIVLMSSGISEDAHQSRKRSSSHFSQARERGRTVLYHLTNQFSKRGKGKLPNSVFQKPSLPEYKVAAVQKSRFILLHYSVSKALWDWLILLATFYVAVTVPFNVCFVSHQDDTDWDSRSTIASDIAVEMLFILDIILNFRTTFVSQSGQVVYDARSIYLHYCGTWFFIDLIAALPFDLLYAFNITVTSLVHLLKTVRLLRLLRLLQKLDRYSQYSAVVLTLLMSVFALLAHWMACVWYVIGRKEIESSDPVTWDIGWLQELGKRLETPYINSTMGGPSMPSAYIASLYFTLSSLTSVGFGNVCANTDAEKIFSICIMLMGALMHAVVFGNVTAIIQRMYSRRSLYHTRMKDIKDFIRVHRLPQLLKQRMLEYFQTTWSVNNGINANELLHDFPDELRADIAMHLNKDILQLPVFERASRGCLRSLSLHIKTSFCAPGEYLIRQGDALQANYFVCSGSLEVLKDEMVLAILGKGDLIGADLTAQDQVIKTNADVKALTYCDLQHISVRALREVLGLYPEYGNRFSSDIHHNLTYNLREGSEAEGLTRFSRSPRLSQVNVCLFITILQMGITMTYQSKGTALTQSRTATVPCESIRPP
;
A
#
# COMPACT_ATOMS: atom_id res chain seq x y z
N MET A 1 -9.40 -4.81 6.81
CA MET A 1 -8.19 -4.11 6.27
C MET A 1 -8.66 -2.80 5.63
N PRO A 2 -7.83 -1.74 5.50
CA PRO A 2 -8.22 -0.55 4.72
C PRO A 2 -8.71 -0.98 3.33
N VAL A 3 -9.72 -0.30 2.77
CA VAL A 3 -10.25 -0.63 1.44
C VAL A 3 -9.08 -0.63 0.46
N MET A 4 -8.82 -1.78 -0.19
CA MET A 4 -7.78 -1.87 -1.21
C MET A 4 -8.10 -0.88 -2.31
N LYS A 5 -7.33 0.21 -2.40
CA LYS A 5 -7.47 1.25 -3.43
C LYS A 5 -7.03 0.79 -4.82
N GLY A 6 -6.61 -0.47 -4.92
CA GLY A 6 -5.93 -1.09 -6.05
C GLY A 6 -4.49 -0.60 -6.24
N LEU A 7 -3.78 -1.24 -7.17
CA LEU A 7 -2.48 -0.82 -7.65
C LEU A 7 -2.63 0.45 -8.49
N LEU A 8 -2.50 1.60 -7.83
CA LEU A 8 -2.61 2.96 -8.40
C LEU A 8 -1.27 3.55 -8.86
N ALA A 9 -0.21 2.74 -8.93
CA ALA A 9 1.11 3.18 -9.34
C ALA A 9 1.06 3.74 -10.79
N PRO A 10 1.52 4.98 -11.04
CA PRO A 10 1.61 5.51 -12.41
C PRO A 10 2.65 4.72 -13.21
N GLN A 11 2.20 3.76 -14.00
CA GLN A 11 3.07 2.89 -14.79
C GLN A 11 3.48 3.56 -16.10
N ASN A 12 4.75 3.37 -16.50
CA ASN A 12 5.23 3.65 -17.85
C ASN A 12 4.79 2.53 -18.80
N THR A 13 3.48 2.38 -18.99
CA THR A 13 2.89 1.38 -19.92
C THR A 13 3.20 1.67 -21.40
N PHE A 14 4.16 2.56 -21.69
CA PHE A 14 4.63 2.90 -23.01
C PHE A 14 5.16 1.67 -23.77
N LEU A 15 6.00 0.86 -23.12
CA LEU A 15 6.49 -0.40 -23.71
C LEU A 15 5.36 -1.41 -23.90
N ASP A 16 4.46 -1.57 -22.92
CA ASP A 16 3.31 -2.46 -23.02
C ASP A 16 2.33 -2.03 -24.13
N THR A 17 2.13 -0.72 -24.30
CA THR A 17 1.27 -0.13 -25.34
C THR A 17 1.87 -0.32 -26.72
N ILE A 18 3.20 -0.26 -26.84
CA ILE A 18 3.90 -0.64 -28.08
C ILE A 18 3.76 -2.14 -28.29
N ALA A 19 4.15 -3.00 -27.33
CA ALA A 19 4.08 -4.46 -27.44
C ALA A 19 2.68 -4.94 -27.85
N ASN A 20 1.62 -4.61 -27.10
CA ASN A 20 0.24 -5.01 -27.42
C ASN A 20 -0.26 -4.47 -28.78
N HIS A 21 0.35 -3.41 -29.33
CA HIS A 21 0.01 -2.90 -30.67
C HIS A 21 0.85 -3.56 -31.79
N PHE A 22 2.00 -4.11 -31.44
CA PHE A 22 2.97 -4.71 -32.36
C PHE A 22 2.97 -6.26 -32.32
N ASP A 23 2.38 -6.89 -31.30
CA ASP A 23 2.09 -8.34 -31.20
C ASP A 23 1.24 -8.87 -32.38
N GLY A 24 0.64 -7.99 -33.18
CA GLY A 24 0.07 -8.28 -34.49
C GLY A 24 1.13 -8.64 -35.54
N THR A 25 1.78 -9.79 -35.38
CA THR A 25 2.79 -10.44 -36.23
C THR A 25 4.20 -9.81 -36.23
N HIS A 26 5.20 -10.61 -35.79
CA HIS A 26 6.65 -10.45 -35.97
C HIS A 26 7.16 -8.99 -36.13
N SER A 27 6.94 -8.18 -35.08
CA SER A 27 7.35 -6.78 -35.08
C SER A 27 8.83 -6.62 -34.79
N ASN A 28 9.60 -6.24 -35.81
CA ASN A 28 11.04 -6.06 -35.67
C ASN A 28 11.33 -4.58 -35.43
N PHE A 29 11.44 -4.17 -34.16
CA PHE A 29 11.71 -2.79 -33.78
C PHE A 29 12.77 -2.63 -32.68
N LEU A 30 13.35 -1.43 -32.60
CA LEU A 30 14.22 -0.98 -31.51
C LEU A 30 13.85 0.45 -31.07
N LEU A 31 14.29 0.82 -29.87
CA LEU A 31 14.15 2.17 -29.31
C LEU A 31 15.53 2.77 -29.02
N GLY A 32 15.71 4.01 -29.45
CA GLY A 32 16.90 4.82 -29.20
C GLY A 32 16.66 5.96 -28.23
N ASN A 33 17.65 6.34 -27.42
CA ASN A 33 17.59 7.54 -26.59
C ASN A 33 17.98 8.79 -27.40
N ALA A 34 17.03 9.72 -27.58
CA ALA A 34 17.24 10.96 -28.33
C ALA A 34 18.08 12.01 -27.58
N GLN A 35 18.19 11.90 -26.25
CA GLN A 35 18.93 12.82 -25.37
C GLN A 35 20.33 12.29 -24.98
N GLY A 36 20.74 11.13 -25.51
CA GLY A 36 22.03 10.53 -25.22
C GLY A 36 23.19 11.35 -25.81
N ARG A 37 24.12 11.83 -24.95
CA ARG A 37 25.30 12.64 -25.32
C ARG A 37 26.30 11.96 -26.28
N GLN A 38 26.07 10.70 -26.65
CA GLN A 38 26.92 9.90 -27.54
C GLN A 38 26.04 9.14 -28.56
N GLY A 39 25.83 9.75 -29.74
CA GLY A 39 25.41 9.05 -30.96
C GLY A 39 24.07 8.29 -30.94
N TYR A 40 23.11 8.72 -30.11
CA TYR A 40 21.78 8.11 -29.96
C TYR A 40 21.86 6.59 -29.63
N PRO A 41 22.12 6.20 -28.38
CA PRO A 41 22.30 4.79 -28.02
C PRO A 41 20.99 4.00 -27.98
N ILE A 42 21.03 2.74 -28.41
CA ILE A 42 19.90 1.80 -28.35
C ILE A 42 19.63 1.39 -26.91
N VAL A 43 18.39 1.57 -26.45
CA VAL A 43 17.91 1.28 -25.09
C VAL A 43 16.90 0.14 -25.01
N TYR A 44 16.39 -0.34 -26.15
CA TYR A 44 15.58 -1.56 -26.23
C TYR A 44 15.62 -2.13 -27.65
N CYS A 45 15.54 -3.46 -27.79
CA CYS A 45 15.20 -4.12 -29.05
C CYS A 45 14.24 -5.29 -28.77
N SER A 46 13.29 -5.46 -29.68
CA SER A 46 12.32 -6.57 -29.72
C SER A 46 12.99 -7.91 -30.04
N ASP A 47 12.36 -9.01 -29.67
CA ASP A 47 12.88 -10.36 -29.96
C ASP A 47 12.83 -10.65 -31.48
N GLY A 48 11.80 -10.20 -32.19
CA GLY A 48 11.73 -10.27 -33.66
C GLY A 48 12.88 -9.54 -34.38
N PHE A 49 13.37 -8.41 -33.84
CA PHE A 49 14.59 -7.76 -34.36
C PHE A 49 15.84 -8.64 -34.15
N CYS A 50 15.92 -9.38 -33.05
CA CYS A 50 17.00 -10.31 -32.78
C CYS A 50 16.93 -11.52 -33.72
N GLU A 51 15.72 -12.06 -33.96
CA GLU A 51 15.46 -13.13 -34.95
C GLU A 51 15.83 -12.70 -36.38
N LEU A 52 15.36 -11.52 -36.82
CA LEU A 52 15.61 -10.98 -38.17
C LEU A 52 17.11 -10.76 -38.44
N THR A 53 17.84 -10.22 -37.48
CA THR A 53 19.24 -9.80 -37.69
C THR A 53 20.26 -10.87 -37.26
N GLY A 54 19.85 -11.86 -36.47
CA GLY A 54 20.72 -12.88 -35.87
C GLY A 54 21.62 -12.37 -34.73
N PHE A 55 21.47 -11.11 -34.30
CA PHE A 55 22.21 -10.55 -33.16
C PHE A 55 21.46 -10.76 -31.84
N VAL A 56 22.20 -11.07 -30.77
CA VAL A 56 21.64 -11.19 -29.42
C VAL A 56 21.40 -9.80 -28.85
N ARG A 57 20.33 -9.61 -28.07
CA ARG A 57 19.97 -8.33 -27.41
C ARG A 57 21.16 -7.63 -26.73
N THR A 58 22.04 -8.38 -26.05
CA THR A 58 23.27 -7.85 -25.41
C THR A 58 24.30 -7.29 -26.39
N GLU A 59 24.30 -7.74 -27.64
CA GLU A 59 25.16 -7.24 -28.72
C GLU A 59 24.55 -6.03 -29.45
N VAL A 60 23.27 -5.73 -29.22
CA VAL A 60 22.52 -4.64 -29.88
C VAL A 60 22.39 -3.43 -28.97
N MET A 61 22.15 -3.66 -27.68
CA MET A 61 22.06 -2.61 -26.65
C MET A 61 23.32 -1.73 -26.60
N GLN A 62 23.16 -0.45 -26.26
CA GLN A 62 24.21 0.58 -26.20
C GLN A 62 24.92 0.92 -27.53
N LYS A 63 24.76 0.16 -28.61
CA LYS A 63 25.20 0.60 -29.96
C LYS A 63 24.40 1.81 -30.44
N THR A 64 24.91 2.52 -31.45
CA THR A 64 24.22 3.68 -32.03
C THR A 64 23.01 3.25 -32.87
N CYS A 65 21.91 3.98 -32.77
CA CYS A 65 20.67 3.69 -33.51
C CYS A 65 20.81 3.88 -35.02
N THR A 66 21.90 4.52 -35.47
CA THR A 66 22.35 4.58 -36.86
C THR A 66 22.76 3.21 -37.43
N CYS A 67 22.58 2.12 -36.68
CA CYS A 67 22.64 0.71 -37.11
C CYS A 67 23.91 0.31 -37.88
N ARG A 68 25.05 0.98 -37.59
CA ARG A 68 26.33 0.78 -38.29
C ARG A 68 26.86 -0.66 -38.27
N PHE A 69 26.39 -1.49 -37.35
CA PHE A 69 26.72 -2.92 -37.24
C PHE A 69 25.91 -3.83 -38.20
N LEU A 70 24.88 -3.29 -38.88
CA LEU A 70 24.13 -3.94 -39.95
C LEU A 70 24.55 -3.45 -41.35
N HIS A 71 25.52 -2.53 -41.45
CA HIS A 71 25.96 -1.97 -42.73
C HIS A 71 27.04 -2.86 -43.36
N GLY A 72 26.95 -3.05 -44.68
CA GLY A 72 27.94 -3.77 -45.48
C GLY A 72 28.21 -3.08 -46.82
N ALA A 73 28.82 -3.81 -47.76
CA ALA A 73 29.32 -3.23 -49.02
C ALA A 73 28.23 -2.61 -49.91
N GLU A 74 27.01 -3.16 -49.88
CA GLU A 74 25.87 -2.69 -50.68
C GLU A 74 25.03 -1.60 -49.97
N THR A 75 25.35 -1.24 -48.73
CA THR A 75 24.57 -0.24 -47.97
C THR A 75 24.84 1.18 -48.48
N SER A 76 23.92 1.72 -49.28
CA SER A 76 24.01 3.04 -49.90
C SER A 76 24.37 4.19 -48.94
N GLU A 77 25.51 4.85 -49.16
CA GLU A 77 25.97 5.97 -48.31
C GLU A 77 24.99 7.16 -48.34
N ARG A 78 24.24 7.35 -49.44
CA ARG A 78 23.19 8.38 -49.52
C ARG A 78 22.05 8.14 -48.52
N VAL A 79 21.72 6.87 -48.26
CA VAL A 79 20.69 6.47 -47.29
C VAL A 79 21.20 6.66 -45.87
N ARG A 80 22.47 6.29 -45.62
CA ARG A 80 23.15 6.51 -44.33
C ARG A 80 23.15 8.00 -43.93
N GLN A 81 23.54 8.89 -44.86
CA GLN A 81 23.52 10.33 -44.65
C GLN A 81 22.10 10.90 -44.43
N GLN A 82 21.07 10.29 -45.02
CA GLN A 82 19.67 10.69 -44.77
C GLN A 82 19.19 10.25 -43.38
N VAL A 83 19.56 9.05 -42.92
CA VAL A 83 19.25 8.55 -41.57
C VAL A 83 19.94 9.41 -40.50
N ASP A 84 21.24 9.66 -40.64
CA ASP A 84 22.00 10.52 -39.70
C ASP A 84 21.34 11.92 -39.62
N LYS A 85 21.03 12.53 -40.78
CA LYS A 85 20.35 13.85 -40.86
C LYS A 85 18.92 13.84 -40.28
N ALA A 86 18.17 12.74 -40.41
CA ALA A 86 16.82 12.64 -39.85
C ALA A 86 16.85 12.60 -38.31
N LEU A 87 17.85 11.94 -37.73
CA LEU A 87 18.05 11.88 -36.28
C LEU A 87 18.51 13.24 -35.72
N GLU A 88 19.48 13.89 -36.38
CA GLU A 88 19.91 15.26 -36.04
C GLU A 88 18.76 16.28 -36.17
N GLY A 89 17.96 16.17 -37.24
CA GLY A 89 16.80 17.04 -37.48
C GLY A 89 15.56 16.70 -36.64
N GLN A 90 15.58 15.59 -35.89
CA GLN A 90 14.44 15.02 -35.16
C GLN A 90 13.17 14.84 -36.01
N GLN A 91 13.34 14.31 -37.23
CA GLN A 91 12.27 14.15 -38.23
C GLN A 91 11.91 12.68 -38.48
N GLU A 92 10.69 12.46 -38.98
CA GLU A 92 10.24 11.17 -39.50
C GLU A 92 11.04 10.79 -40.76
N TYR A 93 11.54 9.55 -40.85
CA TYR A 93 12.25 9.05 -42.04
C TYR A 93 11.75 7.68 -42.46
N GLN A 94 11.47 7.50 -43.74
CA GLN A 94 11.09 6.22 -44.32
C GLN A 94 11.92 5.96 -45.58
N GLY A 95 12.60 4.82 -45.66
CA GLY A 95 13.47 4.46 -46.78
C GLY A 95 13.82 2.98 -46.85
N GLU A 96 14.25 2.51 -48.02
CA GLU A 96 14.69 1.13 -48.25
C GLU A 96 16.22 1.05 -48.10
N VAL A 97 16.69 0.06 -47.33
CA VAL A 97 18.09 -0.09 -46.93
C VAL A 97 18.53 -1.55 -47.10
N CYS A 98 19.66 -1.79 -47.78
CA CYS A 98 20.32 -3.09 -47.73
C CYS A 98 21.11 -3.21 -46.42
N PHE A 99 20.70 -4.15 -45.56
CA PHE A 99 21.34 -4.49 -44.29
C PHE A 99 21.91 -5.91 -44.34
N TYR A 100 22.83 -6.20 -43.42
CA TYR A 100 23.53 -7.48 -43.32
C TYR A 100 23.19 -8.16 -42.00
N MET A 101 22.77 -9.42 -42.07
CA MET A 101 22.58 -10.29 -40.91
C MET A 101 23.93 -10.67 -40.29
N LYS A 102 23.93 -11.14 -39.03
CA LYS A 102 25.16 -11.58 -38.32
C LYS A 102 25.96 -12.67 -39.05
N ASN A 103 25.32 -13.47 -39.89
CA ASN A 103 25.95 -14.49 -40.74
C ASN A 103 26.53 -13.95 -42.07
N GLY A 104 26.48 -12.64 -42.30
CA GLY A 104 26.97 -11.98 -43.52
C GLY A 104 25.98 -11.95 -44.69
N LYS A 105 24.77 -12.51 -44.56
CA LYS A 105 23.75 -12.48 -45.62
C LYS A 105 23.14 -11.06 -45.75
N PRO A 106 23.10 -10.45 -46.96
CA PRO A 106 22.37 -9.22 -47.20
C PRO A 106 20.85 -9.46 -47.25
N PHE A 107 20.07 -8.49 -46.80
CA PHE A 107 18.61 -8.44 -46.90
C PHE A 107 18.13 -7.00 -47.10
N TRP A 108 17.02 -6.83 -47.84
CA TRP A 108 16.43 -5.53 -48.11
C TRP A 108 15.36 -5.21 -47.08
N CYS A 109 15.61 -4.17 -46.29
CA CYS A 109 14.72 -3.72 -45.22
C CYS A 109 14.07 -2.39 -45.58
N LEU A 110 12.75 -2.29 -45.44
CA LEU A 110 12.08 -1.01 -45.28
C LEU A 110 12.30 -0.54 -43.84
N LEU A 111 12.96 0.60 -43.69
CA LEU A 111 13.24 1.27 -42.42
C LEU A 111 12.26 2.43 -42.24
N ASP A 112 11.66 2.52 -41.06
CA ASP A 112 10.71 3.57 -40.66
C ASP A 112 11.13 4.11 -39.28
N ILE A 113 11.53 5.39 -39.22
CA ILE A 113 12.09 6.07 -38.04
C ILE A 113 11.14 7.16 -37.59
N VAL A 114 10.73 7.11 -36.32
CA VAL A 114 9.70 7.98 -35.76
C VAL A 114 10.18 8.62 -34.43
N PRO A 115 10.24 9.95 -34.31
CA PRO A 115 10.59 10.62 -33.06
C PRO A 115 9.43 10.58 -32.04
N ILE A 116 9.70 10.08 -30.84
CA ILE A 116 8.77 9.98 -29.72
C ILE A 116 8.98 11.16 -28.78
N LYS A 117 7.89 11.85 -28.45
CA LYS A 117 7.90 13.05 -27.59
C LYS A 117 7.45 12.75 -26.16
N ASN A 118 7.88 13.59 -25.23
CA ASN A 118 7.36 13.65 -23.87
C ASN A 118 6.22 14.68 -23.74
N GLU A 119 5.65 14.81 -22.53
CA GLU A 119 4.56 15.75 -22.24
C GLU A 119 4.89 17.24 -22.49
N LYS A 120 6.16 17.60 -22.65
CA LYS A 120 6.62 18.96 -22.96
C LYS A 120 6.80 19.19 -24.46
N GLY A 121 6.58 18.17 -25.29
CA GLY A 121 6.82 18.19 -26.74
C GLY A 121 8.29 17.97 -27.15
N GLU A 122 9.18 17.72 -26.19
CA GLU A 122 10.60 17.42 -26.41
C GLU A 122 10.75 15.96 -26.91
N VAL A 123 11.59 15.71 -27.91
CA VAL A 123 11.89 14.33 -28.35
C VAL A 123 12.81 13.67 -27.32
N VAL A 124 12.40 12.50 -26.82
CA VAL A 124 13.12 11.74 -25.78
C VAL A 124 13.56 10.36 -26.26
N LEU A 125 12.81 9.76 -27.18
CA LEU A 125 13.13 8.46 -27.78
C LEU A 125 12.95 8.53 -29.31
N PHE A 126 13.58 7.60 -30.02
CA PHE A 126 13.30 7.30 -31.43
C PHE A 126 12.82 5.85 -31.53
N LEU A 127 11.71 5.61 -32.23
CA LEU A 127 11.27 4.27 -32.64
C LEU A 127 11.81 3.99 -34.03
N PHE A 128 12.48 2.85 -34.20
CA PHE A 128 12.93 2.34 -35.49
C PHE A 128 12.20 1.03 -35.75
N SER A 129 11.46 0.95 -36.85
CA SER A 129 10.74 -0.24 -37.31
C SER A 129 11.39 -0.80 -38.58
N PHE A 130 11.57 -2.12 -38.61
CA PHE A 130 12.26 -2.87 -39.65
C PHE A 130 11.29 -3.87 -40.27
N LYS A 131 11.15 -3.84 -41.59
CA LYS A 131 10.39 -4.87 -42.32
C LYS A 131 11.24 -5.42 -43.45
N ASP A 132 11.43 -6.73 -43.49
CA ASP A 132 12.05 -7.40 -44.64
C ASP A 132 11.14 -7.29 -45.88
N VAL A 133 11.74 -6.99 -47.01
CA VAL A 133 11.14 -6.77 -48.34
C VAL A 133 11.76 -7.71 -49.38
N THR A 134 12.77 -8.51 -49.01
CA THR A 134 13.63 -9.29 -49.92
C THR A 134 12.86 -10.25 -50.84
N GLU A 135 11.74 -10.82 -50.39
CA GLU A 135 10.88 -11.71 -51.19
C GLU A 135 9.90 -10.98 -52.13
N SER A 136 9.95 -9.65 -52.20
CA SER A 136 9.06 -8.88 -53.09
C SER A 136 9.36 -9.18 -54.56
N PRO A 137 8.38 -9.61 -55.38
CA PRO A 137 8.62 -10.05 -56.77
C PRO A 137 9.31 -9.02 -57.67
N ILE A 138 9.24 -7.74 -57.32
CA ILE A 138 9.87 -6.63 -58.04
C ILE A 138 11.40 -6.70 -57.96
N LEU A 139 11.98 -7.15 -56.83
CA LEU A 139 13.43 -7.24 -56.66
C LEU A 139 14.02 -8.35 -57.54
N ILE A 140 13.33 -9.48 -57.64
CA ILE A 140 13.69 -10.60 -58.53
C ILE A 140 13.70 -10.14 -59.99
N ILE A 141 12.71 -9.34 -60.42
CA ILE A 141 12.65 -8.79 -61.78
C ILE A 141 13.86 -7.87 -62.08
N VAL A 142 14.29 -7.04 -61.12
CA VAL A 142 15.46 -6.15 -61.28
C VAL A 142 16.78 -6.94 -61.33
N LEU A 143 16.90 -7.99 -60.51
CA LEU A 143 18.05 -8.91 -60.51
C LEU A 143 18.12 -9.75 -61.80
N MET A 144 16.99 -10.11 -62.39
CA MET A 144 16.95 -10.80 -63.69
C MET A 144 17.16 -9.85 -64.87
N SER A 145 16.74 -8.59 -64.78
CA SER A 145 16.91 -7.60 -65.88
C SER A 145 18.28 -6.95 -65.95
N SER A 146 19.27 -7.44 -65.19
CA SER A 146 20.65 -6.94 -65.19
C SER A 146 21.65 -7.91 -65.85
N GLY A 147 21.16 -9.01 -66.44
CA GLY A 147 21.91 -9.84 -67.39
C GLY A 147 21.42 -9.63 -68.84
N ILE A 148 22.33 -9.80 -69.80
CA ILE A 148 22.17 -9.60 -71.26
C ILE A 148 22.29 -8.10 -71.68
N SER A 149 22.76 -7.90 -72.91
CA SER A 149 23.61 -6.78 -73.34
C SER A 149 22.91 -5.63 -74.07
N GLU A 150 23.61 -4.49 -74.08
CA GLU A 150 23.60 -3.43 -75.11
C GLU A 150 22.29 -3.18 -75.89
N ASP A 151 21.48 -2.24 -75.40
CA ASP A 151 21.20 -1.04 -76.20
C ASP A 151 20.73 0.14 -75.32
N ALA A 152 21.08 1.37 -75.68
CA ALA A 152 20.85 2.55 -74.85
C ALA A 152 20.30 3.74 -75.63
N HIS A 153 18.98 3.99 -75.57
CA HIS A 153 18.42 5.36 -75.35
C HIS A 153 16.87 5.54 -75.26
N GLN A 154 16.01 4.57 -74.91
CA GLN A 154 14.54 4.85 -74.85
C GLN A 154 13.64 4.28 -73.73
N SER A 155 14.16 3.90 -72.55
CA SER A 155 13.34 3.35 -71.44
C SER A 155 13.13 4.29 -70.22
N ARG A 156 13.93 5.35 -70.06
CA ARG A 156 14.12 6.09 -68.77
C ARG A 156 12.87 6.82 -68.21
N LYS A 157 11.74 6.87 -68.94
CA LYS A 157 10.45 7.45 -68.47
C LYS A 157 9.42 6.44 -67.94
N ARG A 158 9.62 5.12 -68.10
CA ARG A 158 8.65 4.09 -67.61
C ARG A 158 9.02 3.47 -66.25
N SER A 159 10.26 3.61 -65.79
CA SER A 159 10.70 3.03 -64.51
C SER A 159 10.02 3.69 -63.29
N SER A 160 9.86 5.01 -63.30
CA SER A 160 9.34 5.78 -62.15
C SER A 160 7.88 5.47 -61.82
N SER A 161 7.05 5.18 -62.83
CA SER A 161 5.61 4.91 -62.68
C SER A 161 5.27 3.53 -62.12
N HIS A 162 6.19 2.55 -62.22
CA HIS A 162 5.99 1.23 -61.60
C HIS A 162 6.50 1.18 -60.16
N PHE A 163 7.59 1.89 -59.83
CA PHE A 163 8.03 2.05 -58.44
C PHE A 163 7.00 2.82 -57.58
N SER A 164 6.23 3.74 -58.15
CA SER A 164 5.10 4.36 -57.42
C SER A 164 3.97 3.37 -57.11
N GLN A 165 3.69 2.39 -57.95
CA GLN A 165 2.71 1.33 -57.64
C GLN A 165 3.20 0.34 -56.57
N ALA A 166 4.51 0.09 -56.51
CA ALA A 166 5.11 -0.63 -55.37
C ALA A 166 4.86 0.15 -54.06
N ARG A 167 5.12 1.46 -54.09
CA ARG A 167 4.88 2.39 -52.97
C ARG A 167 3.41 2.50 -52.54
N GLU A 168 2.46 2.31 -53.45
CA GLU A 168 1.02 2.26 -53.13
C GLU A 168 0.55 0.92 -52.54
N ARG A 169 1.21 -0.20 -52.87
CA ARG A 169 0.92 -1.54 -52.34
C ARG A 169 1.65 -1.82 -51.03
N GLY A 170 2.87 -1.32 -50.87
CA GLY A 170 3.67 -1.35 -49.63
C GLY A 170 3.16 -0.41 -48.54
N ARG A 171 1.84 -0.35 -48.31
CA ARG A 171 1.22 0.48 -47.27
C ARG A 171 1.73 0.00 -45.91
N THR A 172 2.45 0.84 -45.19
CA THR A 172 3.13 0.45 -43.95
C THR A 172 2.15 0.02 -42.86
N VAL A 173 2.66 -0.72 -41.87
CA VAL A 173 1.94 -0.96 -40.61
C VAL A 173 1.52 0.38 -39.99
N LEU A 174 2.36 1.43 -40.08
CA LEU A 174 2.05 2.81 -39.69
C LEU A 174 0.91 3.46 -40.50
N TYR A 175 0.77 3.15 -41.80
CA TYR A 175 -0.36 3.59 -42.60
C TYR A 175 -1.65 2.82 -42.27
N HIS A 176 -1.54 1.54 -41.90
CA HIS A 176 -2.67 0.75 -41.41
C HIS A 176 -3.17 1.23 -40.04
N LEU A 177 -2.25 1.52 -39.11
CA LEU A 177 -2.45 2.30 -37.87
C LEU A 177 -3.27 3.57 -38.17
N THR A 178 -2.75 4.44 -39.05
CA THR A 178 -3.36 5.73 -39.42
C THR A 178 -4.79 5.55 -39.96
N ASN A 179 -5.04 4.51 -40.77
CA ASN A 179 -6.35 4.27 -41.38
C ASN A 179 -7.35 3.57 -40.43
N GLN A 180 -6.88 2.76 -39.48
CA GLN A 180 -7.73 2.15 -38.44
C GLN A 180 -8.19 3.19 -37.40
N PHE A 181 -7.33 4.13 -37.00
CA PHE A 181 -7.76 5.26 -36.16
C PHE A 181 -8.88 6.08 -36.83
N SER A 182 -8.84 6.25 -38.16
CA SER A 182 -9.91 6.94 -38.91
C SER A 182 -11.27 6.20 -38.88
N LYS A 183 -11.27 4.86 -38.83
CA LYS A 183 -12.52 4.07 -38.83
C LYS A 183 -13.24 4.03 -37.49
N ARG A 184 -12.53 4.13 -36.36
CA ARG A 184 -13.14 3.99 -35.01
C ARG A 184 -13.90 5.23 -34.53
N GLY A 185 -13.82 6.36 -35.25
CA GLY A 185 -14.44 7.64 -34.89
C GLY A 185 -15.67 8.08 -35.71
N LYS A 186 -16.15 7.30 -36.70
CA LYS A 186 -17.18 7.78 -37.65
C LYS A 186 -18.64 7.51 -37.22
N GLY A 187 -19.03 8.14 -36.11
CA GLY A 187 -20.43 8.37 -35.75
C GLY A 187 -20.93 9.75 -36.25
N LYS A 188 -21.47 9.80 -37.47
CA LYS A 188 -22.27 10.90 -38.08
C LYS A 188 -21.89 12.39 -37.78
N LEU A 189 -21.09 12.97 -38.69
CA LEU A 189 -21.04 14.41 -39.08
C LEU A 189 -20.64 15.49 -38.02
N PRO A 190 -20.31 16.75 -38.42
CA PRO A 190 -19.92 17.28 -39.74
C PRO A 190 -18.48 17.86 -39.76
N ASN A 191 -18.09 18.49 -40.87
CA ASN A 191 -16.72 18.97 -41.15
C ASN A 191 -16.20 20.07 -40.20
N SER A 192 -15.24 19.74 -39.33
CA SER A 192 -14.10 20.61 -38.95
C SER A 192 -13.02 19.80 -38.23
N VAL A 193 -11.83 20.38 -38.04
CA VAL A 193 -10.69 19.83 -37.27
C VAL A 193 -10.18 18.46 -37.77
N PHE A 194 -9.34 18.50 -38.81
CA PHE A 194 -8.43 17.39 -39.13
C PHE A 194 -7.33 17.27 -38.05
N GLN A 195 -7.63 16.58 -36.96
CA GLN A 195 -6.64 16.27 -35.93
C GLN A 195 -5.75 15.11 -36.43
N LYS A 196 -4.43 15.33 -36.58
CA LYS A 196 -3.46 14.25 -36.83
C LYS A 196 -3.58 13.22 -35.70
N PRO A 197 -3.57 11.90 -35.98
CA PRO A 197 -3.47 10.90 -34.92
C PRO A 197 -2.14 11.06 -34.20
N SER A 198 -2.19 11.19 -32.87
CA SER A 198 -1.01 11.30 -32.02
C SER A 198 -0.33 9.94 -31.85
N LEU A 199 0.97 9.89 -32.11
CA LEU A 199 1.84 8.79 -31.68
C LEU A 199 1.78 8.63 -30.13
N PRO A 200 2.05 7.44 -29.58
CA PRO A 200 2.20 7.28 -28.14
C PRO A 200 3.35 8.14 -27.64
N GLU A 201 3.06 9.08 -26.73
CA GLU A 201 4.08 9.87 -26.04
C GLU A 201 4.77 9.01 -24.97
N TYR A 202 6.07 9.24 -24.74
CA TYR A 202 6.78 8.65 -23.61
C TYR A 202 6.37 9.41 -22.35
N LYS A 203 5.33 8.89 -21.70
CA LYS A 203 4.59 9.52 -20.61
C LYS A 203 4.36 8.53 -19.48
N VAL A 204 4.60 8.99 -18.25
CA VAL A 204 4.08 8.35 -17.04
C VAL A 204 2.56 8.47 -17.10
N ALA A 205 1.86 7.38 -17.40
CA ALA A 205 0.44 7.39 -17.73
C ALA A 205 -0.41 7.61 -16.48
N ALA A 206 -0.51 8.87 -16.03
CA ALA A 206 -1.50 9.29 -15.04
C ALA A 206 -2.90 8.89 -15.54
N VAL A 207 -3.48 7.87 -14.88
CA VAL A 207 -4.54 7.03 -15.47
C VAL A 207 -5.64 7.88 -16.10
N GLN A 208 -5.87 7.67 -17.40
CA GLN A 208 -6.59 8.61 -18.24
C GLN A 208 -8.03 8.78 -17.74
N LYS A 209 -8.29 9.90 -17.06
CA LYS A 209 -9.58 10.18 -16.41
C LYS A 209 -10.67 10.37 -17.45
N SER A 210 -11.35 9.28 -17.78
CA SER A 210 -12.61 9.29 -18.52
C SER A 210 -13.58 10.29 -17.87
N ARG A 211 -14.18 11.16 -18.69
CA ARG A 211 -15.10 12.19 -18.20
C ARG A 211 -16.34 11.50 -17.63
N PHE A 212 -16.76 11.91 -16.43
CA PHE A 212 -17.87 11.31 -15.68
C PHE A 212 -17.64 9.84 -15.26
N ILE A 213 -16.48 9.57 -14.66
CA ILE A 213 -16.24 8.36 -13.85
C ILE A 213 -15.91 8.75 -12.40
N LEU A 214 -16.55 8.07 -11.45
CA LEU A 214 -16.39 8.24 -10.01
C LEU A 214 -15.43 7.17 -9.45
N LEU A 215 -14.52 7.54 -8.57
CA LEU A 215 -13.57 6.62 -7.96
C LEU A 215 -14.18 6.04 -6.67
N HIS A 216 -14.17 4.71 -6.49
CA HIS A 216 -14.72 4.05 -5.28
C HIS A 216 -14.05 4.49 -3.96
N TYR A 217 -12.84 5.08 -4.04
CA TYR A 217 -12.09 5.63 -2.91
C TYR A 217 -12.16 7.17 -2.81
N SER A 218 -13.00 7.85 -3.59
CA SER A 218 -13.18 9.31 -3.45
C SER A 218 -13.96 9.66 -2.19
N VAL A 219 -13.68 10.86 -1.64
CA VAL A 219 -14.44 11.43 -0.51
C VAL A 219 -15.91 11.64 -0.91
N SER A 220 -16.17 12.01 -2.15
CA SER A 220 -17.54 12.16 -2.67
C SER A 220 -18.32 10.85 -2.70
N LYS A 221 -17.72 9.72 -3.11
CA LYS A 221 -18.37 8.41 -3.04
C LYS A 221 -18.54 7.94 -1.60
N ALA A 222 -17.57 8.22 -0.71
CA ALA A 222 -17.72 7.92 0.71
C ALA A 222 -18.90 8.67 1.35
N LEU A 223 -19.05 9.98 1.08
CA LEU A 223 -20.19 10.78 1.56
C LEU A 223 -21.53 10.30 0.96
N TRP A 224 -21.56 9.99 -0.33
CA TRP A 224 -22.72 9.39 -0.99
C TRP A 224 -23.08 8.03 -0.37
N ASP A 225 -22.09 7.20 -0.04
CA ASP A 225 -22.32 5.90 0.58
C ASP A 225 -22.89 5.98 1.99
N TRP A 226 -22.60 7.06 2.74
CA TRP A 226 -23.26 7.40 4.01
C TRP A 226 -24.69 7.92 3.83
N LEU A 227 -24.95 8.75 2.81
CA LEU A 227 -26.31 9.21 2.49
C LEU A 227 -27.23 8.03 2.12
N ILE A 228 -26.75 7.12 1.29
CA ILE A 228 -27.47 5.89 0.93
C ILE A 228 -27.61 4.95 2.13
N LEU A 229 -26.63 4.87 3.03
CA LEU A 229 -26.78 4.11 4.29
C LEU A 229 -27.93 4.66 5.15
N LEU A 230 -27.99 5.98 5.34
CA LEU A 230 -29.08 6.64 6.06
C LEU A 230 -30.44 6.40 5.40
N ALA A 231 -30.51 6.47 4.06
CA ALA A 231 -31.71 6.14 3.31
C ALA A 231 -32.13 4.66 3.46
N THR A 232 -31.18 3.70 3.50
CA THR A 232 -31.52 2.29 3.78
C THR A 232 -32.02 2.07 5.20
N PHE A 233 -31.50 2.82 6.19
CA PHE A 233 -31.95 2.74 7.57
C PHE A 233 -33.37 3.31 7.74
N TYR A 234 -33.67 4.44 7.11
CA TYR A 234 -35.02 5.01 7.07
C TYR A 234 -36.04 3.99 6.54
N VAL A 235 -35.79 3.41 5.36
CA VAL A 235 -36.67 2.40 4.74
C VAL A 235 -36.88 1.19 5.64
N ALA A 236 -35.82 0.74 6.35
CA ALA A 236 -35.90 -0.41 7.24
C ALA A 236 -36.75 -0.17 8.50
N VAL A 237 -37.09 1.08 8.82
CA VAL A 237 -38.03 1.46 9.88
C VAL A 237 -39.42 1.82 9.32
N THR A 238 -39.48 2.62 8.25
CA THR A 238 -40.78 3.11 7.75
C THR A 238 -41.59 2.05 7.03
N VAL A 239 -40.96 1.13 6.28
CA VAL A 239 -41.71 0.11 5.53
C VAL A 239 -42.42 -0.90 6.44
N PRO A 240 -41.78 -1.53 7.43
CA PRO A 240 -42.48 -2.43 8.37
C PRO A 240 -43.57 -1.70 9.14
N PHE A 241 -43.31 -0.47 9.61
CA PHE A 241 -44.31 0.35 10.30
C PHE A 241 -45.54 0.64 9.43
N ASN A 242 -45.34 1.17 8.22
CA ASN A 242 -46.42 1.52 7.30
C ASN A 242 -47.26 0.30 6.89
N VAL A 243 -46.62 -0.86 6.68
CA VAL A 243 -47.32 -2.11 6.34
C VAL A 243 -48.15 -2.64 7.51
N CYS A 244 -47.67 -2.52 8.75
CA CYS A 244 -48.31 -3.13 9.91
C CYS A 244 -49.32 -2.22 10.64
N PHE A 245 -49.10 -0.91 10.66
CA PHE A 245 -49.91 0.05 11.44
C PHE A 245 -50.79 0.98 10.58
N VAL A 246 -50.40 1.28 9.33
CA VAL A 246 -51.08 2.32 8.52
C VAL A 246 -52.04 1.72 7.48
N SER A 247 -51.94 0.42 7.17
CA SER A 247 -52.65 -0.22 6.05
C SER A 247 -54.19 -0.36 6.21
N HIS A 248 -54.81 0.17 7.27
CA HIS A 248 -56.19 -0.12 7.69
C HIS A 248 -56.95 1.09 8.29
N GLN A 249 -56.56 2.32 7.96
CA GLN A 249 -57.26 3.52 8.45
C GLN A 249 -57.44 4.53 7.31
N ASP A 250 -58.68 5.03 7.15
CA ASP A 250 -59.11 5.78 5.96
C ASP A 250 -58.45 7.17 5.79
N ASP A 251 -58.48 7.69 4.56
CA ASP A 251 -57.71 8.83 4.04
C ASP A 251 -58.05 10.22 4.64
N THR A 252 -57.91 10.41 5.95
CA THR A 252 -58.04 11.72 6.60
C THR A 252 -56.94 12.01 7.63
N ASP A 253 -55.73 12.37 7.17
CA ASP A 253 -55.14 13.66 7.59
C ASP A 253 -53.91 14.12 6.79
N TRP A 254 -53.51 15.38 7.01
CA TRP A 254 -52.38 16.08 6.40
C TRP A 254 -51.01 15.36 6.52
N ASP A 255 -50.78 14.58 7.57
CA ASP A 255 -49.55 13.81 7.80
C ASP A 255 -49.27 12.76 6.70
N SER A 256 -50.31 12.25 6.04
CA SER A 256 -50.16 11.37 4.86
C SER A 256 -49.33 12.02 3.74
N ARG A 257 -49.40 13.35 3.61
CA ARG A 257 -48.74 14.08 2.52
C ARG A 257 -47.24 14.32 2.79
N SER A 258 -46.82 14.35 4.06
CA SER A 258 -45.42 14.54 4.46
C SER A 258 -44.60 13.24 4.29
N THR A 259 -45.22 12.10 4.62
CA THR A 259 -44.64 10.76 4.48
C THR A 259 -44.48 10.36 3.01
N ILE A 260 -45.48 10.60 2.16
CA ILE A 260 -45.38 10.37 0.70
C ILE A 260 -44.22 11.17 0.08
N ALA A 261 -44.05 12.44 0.47
CA ALA A 261 -42.97 13.28 -0.07
C ALA A 261 -41.56 12.78 0.31
N SER A 262 -41.41 12.20 1.51
CA SER A 262 -40.14 11.64 1.96
C SER A 262 -39.84 10.27 1.34
N ASP A 263 -40.85 9.39 1.16
CA ASP A 263 -40.68 8.13 0.43
C ASP A 263 -40.27 8.38 -1.04
N ILE A 264 -40.92 9.32 -1.75
CA ILE A 264 -40.55 9.69 -3.14
C ILE A 264 -39.10 10.22 -3.20
N ALA A 265 -38.70 11.09 -2.28
CA ALA A 265 -37.33 11.63 -2.24
C ALA A 265 -36.28 10.51 -2.03
N VAL A 266 -36.60 9.53 -1.18
CA VAL A 266 -35.76 8.35 -0.92
C VAL A 266 -35.68 7.44 -2.15
N GLU A 267 -36.76 7.23 -2.89
CA GLU A 267 -36.73 6.45 -4.14
C GLU A 267 -35.88 7.12 -5.23
N MET A 268 -35.99 8.45 -5.38
CA MET A 268 -35.13 9.21 -6.30
C MET A 268 -33.63 9.11 -5.95
N LEU A 269 -33.27 9.03 -4.66
CA LEU A 269 -31.89 8.77 -4.23
C LEU A 269 -31.40 7.37 -4.65
N PHE A 270 -32.24 6.33 -4.54
CA PHE A 270 -31.88 4.97 -4.97
C PHE A 270 -31.77 4.84 -6.49
N ILE A 271 -32.63 5.52 -7.27
CA ILE A 271 -32.52 5.59 -8.73
C ILE A 271 -31.21 6.29 -9.14
N LEU A 272 -30.86 7.40 -8.48
CA LEU A 272 -29.60 8.11 -8.72
C LEU A 272 -28.36 7.27 -8.31
N ASP A 273 -28.45 6.47 -7.25
CA ASP A 273 -27.38 5.54 -6.86
C ASP A 273 -27.10 4.49 -7.95
N ILE A 274 -28.14 3.91 -8.57
CA ILE A 274 -27.97 2.98 -9.70
C ILE A 274 -27.22 3.66 -10.85
N ILE A 275 -27.59 4.90 -11.20
CA ILE A 275 -26.94 5.69 -12.26
C ILE A 275 -25.46 5.97 -11.92
N LEU A 276 -25.13 6.22 -10.64
CA LEU A 276 -23.77 6.44 -10.17
C LEU A 276 -22.94 5.15 -10.09
N ASN A 277 -23.56 4.01 -9.78
CA ASN A 277 -22.90 2.70 -9.74
C ASN A 277 -22.44 2.26 -11.15
N PHE A 278 -23.25 2.51 -12.18
CA PHE A 278 -22.84 2.37 -13.61
C PHE A 278 -21.62 3.22 -14.00
N ARG A 279 -21.20 4.20 -13.17
CA ARG A 279 -20.06 5.10 -13.40
C ARG A 279 -19.00 5.04 -12.31
N THR A 280 -19.08 4.10 -11.37
CA THR A 280 -18.10 3.93 -10.28
C THR A 280 -17.04 2.89 -10.65
N THR A 281 -15.76 3.19 -10.45
CA THR A 281 -14.68 2.21 -10.69
C THR A 281 -14.72 1.06 -9.69
N PHE A 282 -14.41 -0.16 -10.14
CA PHE A 282 -14.21 -1.31 -9.27
C PHE A 282 -12.75 -1.78 -9.28
N VAL A 283 -12.40 -2.67 -8.35
CA VAL A 283 -11.09 -3.32 -8.29
C VAL A 283 -11.23 -4.74 -8.82
N SER A 284 -10.40 -5.10 -9.80
CA SER A 284 -10.34 -6.45 -10.36
C SER A 284 -9.73 -7.45 -9.36
N GLN A 285 -9.94 -8.75 -9.58
CA GLN A 285 -9.26 -9.83 -8.84
C GLN A 285 -7.72 -9.71 -8.91
N SER A 286 -7.19 -9.08 -9.96
CA SER A 286 -5.76 -8.76 -10.10
C SER A 286 -5.28 -7.57 -9.26
N GLY A 287 -6.13 -6.97 -8.44
CA GLY A 287 -5.84 -5.78 -7.64
C GLY A 287 -5.72 -4.49 -8.45
N GLN A 288 -5.95 -4.50 -9.76
CA GLN A 288 -5.96 -3.30 -10.60
C GLN A 288 -7.32 -2.60 -10.57
N VAL A 289 -7.33 -1.26 -10.63
CA VAL A 289 -8.57 -0.47 -10.72
C VAL A 289 -9.04 -0.39 -12.17
N VAL A 290 -10.29 -0.74 -12.43
CA VAL A 290 -10.88 -0.73 -13.79
C VAL A 290 -11.57 0.61 -14.05
N TYR A 291 -11.16 1.27 -15.15
CA TYR A 291 -11.67 2.58 -15.58
C TYR A 291 -12.48 2.54 -16.89
N ASP A 292 -12.56 1.39 -17.58
CA ASP A 292 -13.40 1.26 -18.77
C ASP A 292 -14.89 1.20 -18.40
N ALA A 293 -15.68 2.12 -18.96
CA ALA A 293 -17.11 2.20 -18.72
C ALA A 293 -17.88 0.97 -19.24
N ARG A 294 -17.41 0.28 -20.29
CA ARG A 294 -18.06 -0.95 -20.78
C ARG A 294 -17.83 -2.11 -19.80
N SER A 295 -16.61 -2.25 -19.29
CA SER A 295 -16.24 -3.23 -18.28
C SER A 295 -16.97 -3.00 -16.95
N ILE A 296 -17.09 -1.73 -16.51
CA ILE A 296 -17.89 -1.35 -15.33
C ILE A 296 -19.38 -1.74 -15.53
N TYR A 297 -19.96 -1.38 -16.68
CA TYR A 297 -21.35 -1.73 -17.01
C TYR A 297 -21.59 -3.25 -16.97
N LEU A 298 -20.75 -4.04 -17.66
CA LEU A 298 -20.91 -5.50 -17.71
C LEU A 298 -20.74 -6.14 -16.32
N HIS A 299 -19.78 -5.67 -15.52
CA HIS A 299 -19.56 -6.18 -14.17
C HIS A 299 -20.72 -5.87 -13.22
N TYR A 300 -21.29 -4.66 -13.27
CA TYR A 300 -22.44 -4.29 -12.44
C TYR A 300 -23.72 -5.02 -12.86
N CYS A 301 -23.97 -5.15 -14.17
CA CYS A 301 -25.09 -5.96 -14.71
C CYS A 301 -25.00 -7.44 -14.32
N GLY A 302 -23.79 -8.01 -14.27
CA GLY A 302 -23.57 -9.40 -13.88
C GLY A 302 -23.54 -9.67 -12.38
N THR A 303 -23.70 -8.66 -11.52
CA THR A 303 -23.58 -8.80 -10.05
C THR A 303 -24.80 -8.26 -9.30
N TRP A 304 -24.93 -6.94 -9.15
CA TRP A 304 -25.87 -6.32 -8.22
C TRP A 304 -27.03 -5.57 -8.88
N PHE A 305 -26.93 -5.25 -10.17
CA PHE A 305 -27.93 -4.44 -10.89
C PHE A 305 -29.37 -4.94 -10.73
N PHE A 306 -29.62 -6.25 -10.85
CA PHE A 306 -30.98 -6.80 -10.76
C PHE A 306 -31.59 -6.65 -9.35
N ILE A 307 -30.78 -6.85 -8.30
CA ILE A 307 -31.20 -6.66 -6.90
C ILE A 307 -31.48 -5.18 -6.65
N ASP A 308 -30.57 -4.30 -7.08
CA ASP A 308 -30.69 -2.86 -6.94
C ASP A 308 -31.92 -2.30 -7.68
N LEU A 309 -32.20 -2.81 -8.88
CA LEU A 309 -33.35 -2.42 -9.72
C LEU A 309 -34.68 -2.82 -9.08
N ILE A 310 -34.83 -4.10 -8.69
CA ILE A 310 -36.04 -4.60 -8.02
C ILE A 310 -36.30 -3.81 -6.73
N ALA A 311 -35.23 -3.53 -5.97
CA ALA A 311 -35.31 -2.74 -4.74
C ALA A 311 -35.68 -1.26 -4.99
N ALA A 312 -35.53 -0.72 -6.20
CA ALA A 312 -35.80 0.68 -6.54
C ALA A 312 -37.16 0.91 -7.24
N LEU A 313 -38.01 -0.11 -7.37
CA LEU A 313 -39.31 0.00 -8.04
C LEU A 313 -40.31 0.87 -7.23
N PRO A 314 -40.88 1.94 -7.83
CA PRO A 314 -41.83 2.84 -7.16
C PRO A 314 -43.25 2.26 -7.18
N PHE A 315 -43.51 1.23 -6.38
CA PHE A 315 -44.81 0.55 -6.34
C PHE A 315 -45.99 1.48 -5.98
N ASP A 316 -45.75 2.56 -5.25
CA ASP A 316 -46.77 3.57 -4.92
C ASP A 316 -47.35 4.27 -6.16
N LEU A 317 -46.60 4.35 -7.26
CA LEU A 317 -47.09 4.90 -8.53
C LEU A 317 -48.21 4.05 -9.15
N LEU A 318 -48.31 2.76 -8.81
CA LEU A 318 -49.37 1.88 -9.31
C LEU A 318 -50.75 2.23 -8.71
N TYR A 319 -50.80 2.78 -7.50
CA TYR A 319 -52.04 3.31 -6.92
C TYR A 319 -52.53 4.54 -7.68
N ALA A 320 -51.62 5.41 -8.14
CA ALA A 320 -51.98 6.58 -8.95
C ALA A 320 -52.56 6.21 -10.33
N PHE A 321 -52.31 4.99 -10.81
CA PHE A 321 -52.94 4.43 -12.02
C PHE A 321 -54.26 3.67 -11.74
N ASN A 322 -54.78 3.75 -10.50
CA ASN A 322 -56.09 3.26 -10.09
C ASN A 322 -56.35 1.76 -10.37
N ILE A 323 -55.30 0.94 -10.32
CA ILE A 323 -55.39 -0.52 -10.53
C ILE A 323 -55.87 -1.15 -9.21
N THR A 324 -57.06 -1.75 -9.21
CA THR A 324 -57.76 -2.25 -8.01
C THR A 324 -57.19 -3.57 -7.47
N VAL A 325 -55.93 -3.54 -6.99
CA VAL A 325 -55.28 -4.70 -6.35
C VAL A 325 -55.24 -4.52 -4.84
N THR A 326 -56.15 -5.19 -4.15
CA THR A 326 -56.26 -5.27 -2.69
C THR A 326 -54.99 -5.79 -2.01
N SER A 327 -54.69 -5.35 -0.78
CA SER A 327 -53.79 -5.92 0.25
C SER A 327 -52.37 -6.34 -0.17
N LEU A 328 -52.24 -7.26 -1.14
CA LEU A 328 -51.01 -7.76 -1.75
C LEU A 328 -50.05 -6.64 -2.19
N VAL A 329 -50.54 -5.47 -2.64
CA VAL A 329 -49.66 -4.33 -3.00
C VAL A 329 -49.02 -3.68 -1.78
N HIS A 330 -49.69 -3.64 -0.63
CA HIS A 330 -49.06 -3.22 0.63
C HIS A 330 -47.96 -4.21 1.02
N LEU A 331 -48.17 -5.52 0.83
CA LEU A 331 -47.14 -6.53 1.04
C LEU A 331 -45.97 -6.39 0.04
N LEU A 332 -46.22 -6.02 -1.22
CA LEU A 332 -45.15 -5.73 -2.20
C LEU A 332 -44.23 -4.58 -1.76
N LYS A 333 -44.66 -3.65 -0.89
CA LYS A 333 -43.76 -2.62 -0.34
C LYS A 333 -42.60 -3.24 0.46
N THR A 334 -42.75 -4.45 1.03
CA THR A 334 -41.67 -5.16 1.73
C THR A 334 -40.48 -5.51 0.83
N VAL A 335 -40.63 -5.53 -0.50
CA VAL A 335 -39.53 -5.67 -1.47
C VAL A 335 -38.50 -4.54 -1.30
N ARG A 336 -38.90 -3.36 -0.80
CA ARG A 336 -37.99 -2.27 -0.42
C ARG A 336 -36.95 -2.68 0.65
N LEU A 337 -37.19 -3.74 1.44
CA LEU A 337 -36.21 -4.25 2.42
C LEU A 337 -34.99 -4.93 1.77
N LEU A 338 -35.08 -5.36 0.50
CA LEU A 338 -33.90 -5.85 -0.26
C LEU A 338 -32.78 -4.80 -0.36
N ARG A 339 -33.10 -3.51 -0.18
CA ARG A 339 -32.11 -2.42 -0.08
C ARG A 339 -31.07 -2.67 1.03
N LEU A 340 -31.37 -3.47 2.06
CA LEU A 340 -30.41 -3.83 3.11
C LEU A 340 -29.30 -4.78 2.65
N LEU A 341 -29.45 -5.50 1.54
CA LEU A 341 -28.37 -6.31 0.96
C LEU A 341 -27.18 -5.42 0.52
N ARG A 342 -27.42 -4.13 0.25
CA ARG A 342 -26.38 -3.12 -0.02
C ARG A 342 -25.45 -2.88 1.18
N LEU A 343 -25.86 -3.24 2.40
CA LEU A 343 -24.98 -3.20 3.58
C LEU A 343 -23.82 -4.20 3.47
N LEU A 344 -24.09 -5.38 2.91
CA LEU A 344 -23.09 -6.44 2.73
C LEU A 344 -21.95 -5.97 1.81
N GLN A 345 -22.30 -5.29 0.71
CA GLN A 345 -21.33 -4.66 -0.22
C GLN A 345 -20.39 -3.65 0.46
N LYS A 346 -20.83 -3.05 1.58
CA LYS A 346 -20.11 -1.98 2.29
C LYS A 346 -19.46 -2.46 3.59
N LEU A 347 -19.73 -3.70 4.02
CA LEU A 347 -19.30 -4.23 5.31
C LEU A 347 -17.76 -4.23 5.47
N ASP A 348 -17.02 -4.56 4.40
CA ASP A 348 -15.54 -4.49 4.38
C ASP A 348 -14.96 -3.07 4.53
N ARG A 349 -15.75 -2.04 4.19
CA ARG A 349 -15.39 -0.64 4.43
C ARG A 349 -15.57 -0.27 5.90
N TYR A 350 -16.65 -0.73 6.52
CA TYR A 350 -17.00 -0.40 7.91
C TYR A 350 -16.25 -1.26 8.94
N SER A 351 -15.92 -2.53 8.62
CA SER A 351 -15.22 -3.48 9.50
C SER A 351 -13.83 -3.05 9.96
N GLN A 352 -13.26 -2.04 9.30
CA GLN A 352 -11.98 -1.40 9.66
C GLN A 352 -12.02 -0.72 11.04
N TYR A 353 -13.15 -0.08 11.36
CA TYR A 353 -13.32 0.78 12.51
C TYR A 353 -14.24 0.10 13.53
N SER A 354 -13.67 -0.49 14.58
CA SER A 354 -14.44 -1.32 15.54
C SER A 354 -15.61 -0.56 16.20
N ALA A 355 -15.50 0.77 16.36
CA ALA A 355 -16.59 1.60 16.84
C ALA A 355 -17.77 1.67 15.85
N VAL A 356 -17.51 1.69 14.54
CA VAL A 356 -18.53 1.65 13.48
C VAL A 356 -19.17 0.25 13.39
N VAL A 357 -18.39 -0.81 13.62
CA VAL A 357 -18.94 -2.17 13.75
C VAL A 357 -19.90 -2.26 14.94
N LEU A 358 -19.54 -1.67 16.09
CA LEU A 358 -20.40 -1.67 17.27
C LEU A 358 -21.68 -0.85 17.06
N THR A 359 -21.61 0.35 16.47
CA THR A 359 -22.82 1.15 16.21
C THR A 359 -23.70 0.51 15.13
N LEU A 360 -23.13 -0.15 14.12
CA LEU A 360 -23.88 -0.95 13.14
C LEU A 360 -24.56 -2.16 13.80
N LEU A 361 -23.90 -2.85 14.72
CA LEU A 361 -24.47 -3.99 15.43
C LEU A 361 -25.63 -3.55 16.36
N MET A 362 -25.48 -2.41 17.02
CA MET A 362 -26.54 -1.81 17.86
C MET A 362 -27.72 -1.29 17.02
N SER A 363 -27.48 -0.74 15.83
CA SER A 363 -28.58 -0.32 14.94
C SER A 363 -29.30 -1.52 14.33
N VAL A 364 -28.60 -2.62 14.03
CA VAL A 364 -29.22 -3.91 13.65
C VAL A 364 -30.04 -4.49 14.81
N PHE A 365 -29.56 -4.40 16.06
CA PHE A 365 -30.34 -4.81 17.24
C PHE A 365 -31.64 -4.02 17.37
N ALA A 366 -31.58 -2.69 17.22
CA ALA A 366 -32.76 -1.83 17.25
C ALA A 366 -33.74 -2.12 16.09
N LEU A 367 -33.23 -2.37 14.88
CA LEU A 367 -34.05 -2.77 13.73
C LEU A 367 -34.74 -4.11 13.96
N LEU A 368 -34.04 -5.12 14.50
CA LEU A 368 -34.64 -6.40 14.84
C LEU A 368 -35.74 -6.26 15.92
N ALA A 369 -35.50 -5.47 16.96
CA ALA A 369 -36.52 -5.19 17.98
C ALA A 369 -37.77 -4.52 17.38
N HIS A 370 -37.57 -3.55 16.47
CA HIS A 370 -38.64 -2.88 15.74
C HIS A 370 -39.40 -3.82 14.78
N TRP A 371 -38.71 -4.68 14.02
CA TRP A 371 -39.34 -5.66 13.13
C TRP A 371 -40.17 -6.69 13.90
N MET A 372 -39.63 -7.22 15.00
CA MET A 372 -40.38 -8.14 15.84
C MET A 372 -41.57 -7.44 16.51
N ALA A 373 -41.47 -6.14 16.84
CA ALA A 373 -42.61 -5.37 17.35
C ALA A 373 -43.72 -5.20 16.30
N CYS A 374 -43.36 -4.97 15.04
CA CYS A 374 -44.31 -4.94 13.94
C CYS A 374 -45.01 -6.30 13.74
N VAL A 375 -44.27 -7.41 13.82
CA VAL A 375 -44.86 -8.76 13.73
C VAL A 375 -45.73 -9.09 14.95
N TRP A 376 -45.33 -8.69 16.17
CA TRP A 376 -46.12 -8.84 17.39
C TRP A 376 -47.48 -8.13 17.31
N TYR A 377 -47.50 -6.92 16.75
CA TYR A 377 -48.73 -6.19 16.45
C TYR A 377 -49.60 -6.91 15.42
N VAL A 378 -49.02 -7.42 14.32
CA VAL A 378 -49.75 -8.19 13.31
C VAL A 378 -50.33 -9.50 13.86
N ILE A 379 -49.67 -10.16 14.83
CA ILE A 379 -50.21 -11.34 15.52
C ILE A 379 -51.47 -10.94 16.31
N GLY A 380 -51.36 -9.96 17.22
CA GLY A 380 -52.51 -9.52 18.04
C GLY A 380 -53.67 -8.96 17.21
N ARG A 381 -53.39 -8.25 16.12
CA ARG A 381 -54.40 -7.79 15.15
C ARG A 381 -55.13 -8.94 14.48
N LYS A 382 -54.40 -9.93 13.97
CA LYS A 382 -55.01 -11.10 13.31
C LYS A 382 -55.84 -11.94 14.28
N GLU A 383 -55.41 -12.08 15.52
CA GLU A 383 -56.19 -12.80 16.53
C GLU A 383 -57.49 -12.06 16.90
N ILE A 384 -57.51 -10.71 16.94
CA ILE A 384 -58.75 -9.92 17.06
C ILE A 384 -59.67 -10.09 15.84
N GLU A 385 -59.09 -10.21 14.64
CA GLU A 385 -59.82 -10.36 13.38
C GLU A 385 -60.33 -11.80 13.14
N SER A 386 -59.74 -12.80 13.78
CA SER A 386 -60.11 -14.22 13.64
C SER A 386 -60.86 -14.82 14.84
N SER A 387 -61.05 -14.06 15.93
CA SER A 387 -61.70 -14.58 17.14
C SER A 387 -63.21 -14.61 17.04
N ASP A 388 -63.82 -15.75 17.39
CA ASP A 388 -65.25 -15.82 17.70
C ASP A 388 -65.59 -14.92 18.92
N PRO A 389 -66.80 -14.33 18.97
CA PRO A 389 -67.21 -13.40 20.03
C PRO A 389 -67.34 -14.01 21.44
N VAL A 390 -67.00 -15.29 21.61
CA VAL A 390 -67.02 -16.02 22.89
C VAL A 390 -65.62 -16.16 23.51
N THR A 391 -64.55 -16.03 22.72
CA THR A 391 -63.14 -16.19 23.19
C THR A 391 -62.35 -14.87 23.21
N TRP A 392 -63.06 -13.75 23.22
CA TRP A 392 -62.57 -12.38 22.97
C TRP A 392 -61.40 -11.89 23.84
N ASP A 393 -61.26 -12.45 25.05
CA ASP A 393 -60.64 -11.76 26.18
C ASP A 393 -59.15 -12.03 26.43
N ILE A 394 -58.53 -12.95 25.70
CA ILE A 394 -57.25 -13.59 26.09
C ILE A 394 -56.00 -12.91 25.46
N GLY A 395 -56.11 -12.37 24.25
CA GLY A 395 -54.96 -11.85 23.49
C GLY A 395 -54.28 -10.63 24.12
N TRP A 396 -52.97 -10.48 23.87
CA TRP A 396 -52.11 -9.46 24.50
C TRP A 396 -52.60 -8.03 24.24
N LEU A 397 -53.16 -7.79 23.06
CA LEU A 397 -53.59 -6.46 22.60
C LEU A 397 -54.94 -6.05 23.23
N GLN A 398 -55.83 -7.02 23.47
CA GLN A 398 -57.05 -6.83 24.26
C GLN A 398 -56.73 -6.57 25.74
N GLU A 399 -55.79 -7.34 26.31
CA GLU A 399 -55.32 -7.15 27.69
C GLU A 399 -54.63 -5.78 27.88
N LEU A 400 -53.87 -5.31 26.88
CA LEU A 400 -53.35 -3.94 26.87
C LEU A 400 -54.47 -2.89 26.88
N GLY A 401 -55.51 -3.07 26.04
CA GLY A 401 -56.67 -2.17 26.00
C GLY A 401 -57.40 -2.09 27.34
N LYS A 402 -57.56 -3.22 28.04
CA LYS A 402 -58.12 -3.27 29.41
C LYS A 402 -57.26 -2.48 30.40
N ARG A 403 -55.93 -2.68 30.38
CA ARG A 403 -54.97 -1.99 31.28
C ARG A 403 -54.85 -0.49 31.01
N LEU A 404 -55.21 -0.02 29.82
CA LEU A 404 -55.20 1.39 29.42
C LEU A 404 -56.60 2.04 29.42
N GLU A 405 -57.58 1.42 30.08
CA GLU A 405 -58.98 1.89 30.15
C GLU A 405 -59.61 2.19 28.77
N THR A 406 -59.07 1.57 27.71
CA THR A 406 -59.42 1.75 26.30
C THR A 406 -59.66 0.39 25.64
N PRO A 407 -60.68 -0.37 26.09
CA PRO A 407 -60.97 -1.71 25.58
C PRO A 407 -61.47 -1.70 24.12
N TYR A 408 -61.35 -2.84 23.45
CA TYR A 408 -62.00 -3.10 22.17
C TYR A 408 -63.49 -3.42 22.38
N ILE A 409 -64.36 -2.72 21.66
CA ILE A 409 -65.82 -2.88 21.71
C ILE A 409 -66.28 -3.84 20.60
N ASN A 410 -65.65 -3.78 19.43
CA ASN A 410 -65.79 -4.69 18.29
C ASN A 410 -64.42 -4.84 17.62
N SER A 411 -64.24 -5.81 16.71
CA SER A 411 -62.95 -6.07 16.01
C SER A 411 -62.43 -4.86 15.20
N THR A 412 -63.28 -3.88 14.96
CA THR A 412 -63.00 -2.62 14.24
C THR A 412 -63.20 -1.36 15.07
N MET A 413 -63.61 -1.44 16.35
CA MET A 413 -63.95 -0.25 17.17
C MET A 413 -63.45 -0.35 18.61
N GLY A 414 -62.86 0.75 19.11
CA GLY A 414 -62.20 0.80 20.41
C GLY A 414 -60.72 0.39 20.34
N GLY A 415 -60.13 0.14 21.50
CA GLY A 415 -58.72 -0.22 21.65
C GLY A 415 -57.76 0.96 21.92
N PRO A 416 -56.49 0.66 22.26
CA PRO A 416 -55.47 1.67 22.51
C PRO A 416 -55.03 2.39 21.23
N SER A 417 -54.54 3.63 21.37
CA SER A 417 -54.07 4.44 20.25
C SER A 417 -52.82 3.85 19.58
N MET A 418 -52.66 4.09 18.26
CA MET A 418 -51.55 3.53 17.47
C MET A 418 -50.15 3.81 18.06
N PRO A 419 -49.83 5.02 18.58
CA PRO A 419 -48.55 5.24 19.27
C PRO A 419 -48.38 4.36 20.52
N SER A 420 -49.46 4.16 21.30
CA SER A 420 -49.43 3.33 22.50
C SER A 420 -49.25 1.85 22.17
N ALA A 421 -50.00 1.34 21.18
CA ALA A 421 -49.85 -0.04 20.70
C ALA A 421 -48.45 -0.31 20.12
N TYR A 422 -47.87 0.64 19.37
CA TYR A 422 -46.50 0.54 18.87
C TYR A 422 -45.47 0.54 20.01
N ILE A 423 -45.57 1.48 20.96
CA ILE A 423 -44.66 1.58 22.12
C ILE A 423 -44.74 0.32 22.99
N ALA A 424 -45.94 -0.21 23.26
CA ALA A 424 -46.12 -1.44 24.01
C ALA A 424 -45.53 -2.66 23.29
N SER A 425 -45.70 -2.74 21.96
CA SER A 425 -45.09 -3.79 21.12
C SER A 425 -43.56 -3.74 21.19
N LEU A 426 -42.98 -2.54 21.03
CA LEU A 426 -41.53 -2.33 21.08
C LEU A 426 -40.94 -2.57 22.47
N TYR A 427 -41.68 -2.20 23.52
CA TYR A 427 -41.33 -2.51 24.91
C TYR A 427 -41.32 -4.02 25.18
N PHE A 428 -42.31 -4.76 24.68
CA PHE A 428 -42.35 -6.22 24.80
C PHE A 428 -41.17 -6.89 24.08
N THR A 429 -40.88 -6.51 22.84
CA THR A 429 -39.76 -7.12 22.09
C THR A 429 -38.39 -6.69 22.60
N LEU A 430 -38.21 -5.44 23.02
CA LEU A 430 -36.96 -5.00 23.67
C LEU A 430 -36.72 -5.73 25.00
N SER A 431 -37.73 -5.83 25.87
CA SER A 431 -37.58 -6.51 27.16
C SER A 431 -37.38 -8.03 27.02
N SER A 432 -37.91 -8.64 25.94
CA SER A 432 -37.65 -10.03 25.60
C SER A 432 -36.26 -10.25 24.98
N LEU A 433 -35.85 -9.41 24.02
CA LEU A 433 -34.53 -9.49 23.36
C LEU A 433 -33.36 -9.13 24.29
N THR A 434 -33.61 -8.31 25.32
CA THR A 434 -32.63 -8.01 26.39
C THR A 434 -32.70 -8.99 27.58
N SER A 435 -33.55 -10.04 27.51
CA SER A 435 -33.76 -11.05 28.57
C SER A 435 -34.22 -10.49 29.93
N VAL A 436 -34.88 -9.32 29.94
CA VAL A 436 -35.39 -8.66 31.16
C VAL A 436 -36.80 -9.12 31.54
N GLY A 437 -37.68 -9.33 30.54
CA GLY A 437 -38.96 -10.04 30.73
C GLY A 437 -39.92 -9.47 31.80
N PHE A 438 -40.16 -8.16 31.82
CA PHE A 438 -40.94 -7.47 32.87
C PHE A 438 -42.38 -7.99 33.13
N GLY A 439 -43.02 -8.69 32.18
CA GLY A 439 -44.37 -9.26 32.34
C GLY A 439 -45.56 -8.28 32.20
N ASN A 440 -45.32 -6.97 32.10
CA ASN A 440 -46.38 -5.96 31.88
C ASN A 440 -47.14 -6.14 30.55
N VAL A 441 -46.48 -6.74 29.55
CA VAL A 441 -47.06 -7.33 28.34
C VAL A 441 -46.49 -8.75 28.26
N CYS A 442 -47.32 -9.75 27.96
CA CYS A 442 -46.96 -11.16 27.98
C CYS A 442 -47.75 -11.95 26.92
N ALA A 443 -47.29 -13.18 26.66
CA ALA A 443 -47.90 -14.10 25.71
C ALA A 443 -48.87 -15.07 26.38
N ASN A 444 -50.14 -14.98 26.01
CA ASN A 444 -51.27 -15.73 26.53
C ASN A 444 -51.73 -16.81 25.53
N THR A 445 -51.79 -16.51 24.23
CA THR A 445 -52.14 -17.48 23.19
C THR A 445 -50.97 -18.36 22.79
N ASP A 446 -51.22 -19.47 22.10
CA ASP A 446 -50.14 -20.38 21.69
C ASP A 446 -49.33 -19.83 20.51
N ALA A 447 -49.92 -19.02 19.63
CA ALA A 447 -49.18 -18.31 18.59
C ALA A 447 -48.26 -17.23 19.20
N GLU A 448 -48.77 -16.45 20.15
CA GLU A 448 -47.97 -15.49 20.93
C GLU A 448 -46.81 -16.17 21.67
N LYS A 449 -47.04 -17.34 22.30
CA LYS A 449 -45.99 -18.11 23.01
C LYS A 449 -44.93 -18.65 22.06
N ILE A 450 -45.32 -19.25 20.93
CA ILE A 450 -44.37 -19.76 19.91
C ILE A 450 -43.49 -18.62 19.39
N PHE A 451 -44.11 -17.48 19.07
CA PHE A 451 -43.38 -16.29 18.65
C PHE A 451 -42.44 -15.74 19.73
N SER A 452 -42.86 -15.77 21.00
CA SER A 452 -42.03 -15.37 22.14
C SER A 452 -40.81 -16.28 22.32
N ILE A 453 -40.96 -17.60 22.14
CA ILE A 453 -39.85 -18.57 22.17
C ILE A 453 -38.84 -18.25 21.06
N CYS A 454 -39.31 -17.93 19.84
CA CYS A 454 -38.45 -17.50 18.74
C CYS A 454 -37.71 -16.18 19.05
N ILE A 455 -38.37 -15.20 19.67
CA ILE A 455 -37.73 -13.96 20.13
C ILE A 455 -36.66 -14.25 21.18
N MET A 456 -36.94 -15.05 22.21
CA MET A 456 -35.99 -15.34 23.28
C MET A 456 -34.73 -16.05 22.74
N LEU A 457 -34.89 -17.00 21.81
CA LEU A 457 -33.77 -17.68 21.16
C LEU A 457 -32.92 -16.72 20.31
N MET A 458 -33.56 -15.85 19.52
CA MET A 458 -32.87 -14.83 18.71
C MET A 458 -32.18 -13.78 19.60
N GLY A 459 -32.81 -13.37 20.69
CA GLY A 459 -32.28 -12.44 21.69
C GLY A 459 -31.03 -12.98 22.36
N ALA A 460 -31.05 -14.24 22.83
CA ALA A 460 -29.89 -14.88 23.43
C ALA A 460 -28.69 -14.94 22.47
N LEU A 461 -28.91 -15.30 21.20
CA LEU A 461 -27.86 -15.32 20.18
C LEU A 461 -27.32 -13.90 19.89
N MET A 462 -28.21 -12.92 19.71
CA MET A 462 -27.82 -11.55 19.41
C MET A 462 -27.07 -10.88 20.59
N HIS A 463 -27.50 -11.16 21.82
CA HIS A 463 -26.81 -10.73 23.05
C HIS A 463 -25.40 -11.32 23.13
N ALA A 464 -25.23 -12.61 22.82
CA ALA A 464 -23.91 -13.24 22.76
C ALA A 464 -22.98 -12.60 21.69
N VAL A 465 -23.51 -12.29 20.50
CA VAL A 465 -22.77 -11.59 19.44
C VAL A 465 -22.40 -10.15 19.86
N VAL A 466 -23.31 -9.41 20.51
CA VAL A 466 -23.06 -8.06 21.04
C VAL A 466 -21.95 -8.09 22.09
N PHE A 467 -22.07 -8.93 23.12
CA PHE A 467 -21.07 -8.98 24.19
C PHE A 467 -19.72 -9.51 23.69
N GLY A 468 -19.70 -10.49 22.79
CA GLY A 468 -18.46 -10.95 22.15
C GLY A 468 -17.72 -9.84 21.40
N ASN A 469 -18.45 -9.01 20.63
CA ASN A 469 -17.86 -7.86 19.94
C ASN A 469 -17.37 -6.79 20.91
N VAL A 470 -18.14 -6.46 21.96
CA VAL A 470 -17.72 -5.50 23.00
C VAL A 470 -16.45 -5.99 23.71
N THR A 471 -16.37 -7.26 24.09
CA THR A 471 -15.17 -7.87 24.68
C THR A 471 -13.96 -7.80 23.74
N ALA A 472 -14.13 -8.13 22.46
CA ALA A 472 -13.06 -8.04 21.47
C ALA A 472 -12.57 -6.58 21.25
N ILE A 473 -13.48 -5.59 21.30
CA ILE A 473 -13.14 -4.16 21.23
C ILE A 473 -12.34 -3.74 22.45
N ILE A 474 -12.77 -4.14 23.66
CA ILE A 474 -12.06 -3.85 24.91
C ILE A 474 -10.66 -4.48 24.90
N GLN A 475 -10.53 -5.75 24.50
CA GLN A 475 -9.24 -6.42 24.33
C GLN A 475 -8.34 -5.69 23.32
N ARG A 476 -8.86 -5.29 22.15
CA ARG A 476 -8.12 -4.53 21.14
C ARG A 476 -7.66 -3.17 21.67
N MET A 477 -8.51 -2.47 22.41
CA MET A 477 -8.21 -1.16 23.02
C MET A 477 -7.13 -1.26 24.09
N TYR A 478 -7.20 -2.25 24.99
CA TYR A 478 -6.21 -2.43 26.06
C TYR A 478 -4.95 -3.18 25.63
N SER A 479 -4.90 -3.77 24.42
CA SER A 479 -3.76 -4.55 23.91
C SER A 479 -2.37 -3.94 24.18
N ARG A 480 -2.16 -2.66 23.83
CA ARG A 480 -0.90 -1.93 24.07
C ARG A 480 -0.58 -1.77 25.56
N ARG A 481 -1.58 -1.51 26.39
CA ARG A 481 -1.41 -1.35 27.84
C ARG A 481 -1.17 -2.69 28.53
N SER A 482 -1.81 -3.76 28.06
CA SER A 482 -1.56 -5.14 28.48
C SER A 482 -0.13 -5.57 28.13
N LEU A 483 0.35 -5.27 26.92
CA LEU A 483 1.74 -5.55 26.52
C LEU A 483 2.76 -4.82 27.41
N TYR A 484 2.54 -3.52 27.71
CA TYR A 484 3.36 -2.78 28.67
C TYR A 484 3.39 -3.45 30.05
N HIS A 485 2.22 -3.77 30.62
CA HIS A 485 2.13 -4.40 31.94
C HIS A 485 2.73 -5.81 31.97
N THR A 486 2.64 -6.56 30.86
CA THR A 486 3.28 -7.89 30.72
C THR A 486 4.79 -7.74 30.72
N ARG A 487 5.38 -6.93 29.83
CA ARG A 487 6.83 -6.69 29.79
C ARG A 487 7.37 -6.11 31.11
N MET A 488 6.64 -5.20 31.73
CA MET A 488 6.94 -4.65 33.06
C MET A 488 6.90 -5.72 34.16
N LYS A 489 6.04 -6.74 34.04
CA LYS A 489 6.03 -7.90 34.93
C LYS A 489 7.24 -8.81 34.66
N ASP A 490 7.50 -9.17 33.39
CA ASP A 490 8.64 -10.00 32.98
C ASP A 490 9.97 -9.44 33.57
N ILE A 491 10.18 -8.13 33.45
CA ILE A 491 11.35 -7.42 34.00
C ILE A 491 11.40 -7.50 35.54
N LYS A 492 10.27 -7.33 36.23
CA LYS A 492 10.21 -7.41 37.70
C LYS A 492 10.47 -8.83 38.21
N ASP A 493 9.94 -9.84 37.53
CA ASP A 493 10.15 -11.25 37.88
C ASP A 493 11.60 -11.68 37.57
N PHE A 494 12.19 -11.22 36.46
CA PHE A 494 13.63 -11.38 36.17
C PHE A 494 14.51 -10.77 37.28
N ILE A 495 14.26 -9.51 37.66
CA ILE A 495 14.95 -8.81 38.75
C ILE A 495 14.84 -9.60 40.08
N ARG A 496 13.68 -10.21 40.34
CA ARG A 496 13.42 -11.01 41.55
C ARG A 496 14.15 -12.35 41.54
N VAL A 497 14.14 -13.06 40.41
CA VAL A 497 14.82 -14.36 40.24
C VAL A 497 16.34 -14.20 40.39
N HIS A 498 16.92 -13.19 39.71
CA HIS A 498 18.37 -12.93 39.75
C HIS A 498 18.83 -12.11 40.96
N ARG A 499 17.92 -11.77 41.89
CA ARG A 499 18.19 -11.01 43.14
C ARG A 499 19.00 -9.72 42.91
N LEU A 500 18.68 -8.98 41.85
CA LEU A 500 19.48 -7.82 41.44
C LEU A 500 19.42 -6.68 42.48
N PRO A 501 20.53 -5.94 42.71
CA PRO A 501 20.60 -4.89 43.72
C PRO A 501 19.63 -3.74 43.40
N GLN A 502 19.10 -3.10 44.45
CA GLN A 502 18.03 -2.10 44.36
C GLN A 502 18.35 -0.93 43.40
N LEU A 503 19.62 -0.49 43.35
CA LEU A 503 20.08 0.55 42.42
C LEU A 503 19.96 0.12 40.94
N LEU A 504 20.43 -1.08 40.61
CA LEU A 504 20.33 -1.63 39.24
C LEU A 504 18.87 -1.90 38.86
N LYS A 505 18.07 -2.40 39.81
CA LYS A 505 16.62 -2.57 39.65
C LYS A 505 15.91 -1.26 39.32
N GLN A 506 16.25 -0.16 40.00
CA GLN A 506 15.68 1.15 39.71
C GLN A 506 16.07 1.60 38.29
N ARG A 507 17.37 1.57 37.98
CA ARG A 507 17.93 1.88 36.65
C ARG A 507 17.23 1.12 35.52
N MET A 508 17.05 -0.20 35.66
CA MET A 508 16.36 -1.03 34.65
C MET A 508 14.88 -0.65 34.45
N LEU A 509 14.18 -0.28 35.53
CA LEU A 509 12.77 0.10 35.48
C LEU A 509 12.56 1.50 34.91
N GLU A 510 13.46 2.44 35.20
CA GLU A 510 13.47 3.80 34.64
C GLU A 510 13.83 3.78 33.15
N TYR A 511 14.89 3.06 32.77
CA TYR A 511 15.27 2.83 31.37
C TYR A 511 14.09 2.28 30.54
N PHE A 512 13.42 1.23 31.03
CA PHE A 512 12.27 0.64 30.33
C PHE A 512 11.08 1.60 30.25
N GLN A 513 10.80 2.38 31.30
CA GLN A 513 9.71 3.36 31.29
C GLN A 513 9.96 4.49 30.27
N THR A 514 11.16 5.08 30.26
CA THR A 514 11.49 6.16 29.32
C THR A 514 11.59 5.65 27.87
N THR A 515 12.20 4.48 27.65
CA THR A 515 12.22 3.84 26.33
C THR A 515 10.80 3.56 25.82
N TRP A 516 9.88 3.16 26.70
CA TRP A 516 8.48 2.94 26.34
C TRP A 516 7.71 4.24 26.10
N SER A 517 7.95 5.31 26.85
CA SER A 517 7.25 6.59 26.64
C SER A 517 7.65 7.28 25.33
N VAL A 518 8.91 7.15 24.90
CA VAL A 518 9.39 7.65 23.60
C VAL A 518 8.89 6.75 22.46
N ASN A 519 9.17 5.44 22.50
CA ASN A 519 8.93 4.54 21.37
C ASN A 519 7.51 3.93 21.34
N ASN A 520 6.65 4.19 22.33
CA ASN A 520 5.31 3.60 22.48
C ASN A 520 5.27 2.06 22.40
N GLY A 521 6.37 1.40 22.78
CA GLY A 521 6.53 -0.05 22.64
C GLY A 521 6.64 -0.54 21.19
N ILE A 522 7.31 0.22 20.32
CA ILE A 522 7.61 -0.15 18.93
C ILE A 522 9.12 -0.31 18.76
N ASN A 523 9.54 -1.51 18.36
CA ASN A 523 10.92 -1.76 17.93
C ASN A 523 11.07 -1.29 16.47
N ALA A 524 11.66 -0.11 16.26
CA ALA A 524 11.82 0.45 14.91
C ALA A 524 12.58 -0.51 13.97
N ASN A 525 13.66 -1.13 14.43
CA ASN A 525 14.46 -2.06 13.63
C ASN A 525 13.68 -3.32 13.21
N GLU A 526 12.81 -3.83 14.07
CA GLU A 526 11.96 -5.00 13.79
C GLU A 526 10.92 -4.67 12.72
N LEU A 527 10.19 -3.57 12.90
CA LEU A 527 9.24 -3.03 11.93
C LEU A 527 9.89 -2.66 10.58
N LEU A 528 11.16 -2.26 10.60
CA LEU A 528 11.91 -1.92 9.39
C LEU A 528 12.26 -3.15 8.53
N HIS A 529 12.26 -4.37 9.07
CA HIS A 529 12.47 -5.59 8.30
C HIS A 529 11.26 -6.00 7.43
N ASP A 530 10.06 -5.50 7.71
CA ASP A 530 8.85 -5.74 6.89
C ASP A 530 8.90 -5.00 5.53
N PHE A 531 9.84 -4.08 5.34
CA PHE A 531 9.94 -3.23 4.14
C PHE A 531 11.12 -3.61 3.22
N PRO A 532 10.97 -3.49 1.88
CA PRO A 532 12.07 -3.64 0.93
C PRO A 532 13.24 -2.71 1.21
N ASP A 533 14.47 -3.14 0.86
CA ASP A 533 15.72 -2.45 1.20
C ASP A 533 15.73 -0.95 0.85
N GLU A 534 15.22 -0.56 -0.33
CA GLU A 534 15.16 0.85 -0.74
C GLU A 534 14.29 1.71 0.18
N LEU A 535 13.09 1.20 0.50
CA LEU A 535 12.14 1.90 1.38
C LEU A 535 12.65 1.91 2.82
N ARG A 536 13.27 0.81 3.27
CA ARG A 536 13.94 0.74 4.58
C ARG A 536 15.04 1.79 4.69
N ALA A 537 15.88 1.95 3.67
CA ALA A 537 16.98 2.92 3.65
C ALA A 537 16.48 4.38 3.59
N ASP A 538 15.42 4.67 2.83
CA ASP A 538 14.83 6.02 2.79
C ASP A 538 14.09 6.37 4.11
N ILE A 539 13.42 5.42 4.77
CA ILE A 539 12.85 5.64 6.11
C ILE A 539 13.98 5.86 7.13
N ALA A 540 15.03 5.02 7.12
CA ALA A 540 16.17 5.17 8.02
C ALA A 540 16.92 6.50 7.81
N MET A 541 17.02 6.98 6.57
CA MET A 541 17.59 8.30 6.23
C MET A 541 16.71 9.46 6.74
N HIS A 542 15.38 9.27 6.82
CA HIS A 542 14.47 10.25 7.42
C HIS A 542 14.54 10.25 8.96
N LEU A 543 14.57 9.07 9.59
CA LEU A 543 14.68 8.92 11.05
C LEU A 543 16.00 9.45 11.59
N ASN A 544 17.09 9.22 10.87
CA ASN A 544 18.43 9.67 11.25
C ASN A 544 18.85 10.96 10.50
N LYS A 545 17.88 11.80 10.13
CA LYS A 545 18.15 13.03 9.37
C LYS A 545 19.13 13.95 10.09
N ASP A 546 18.97 14.16 11.40
CA ASP A 546 19.72 15.15 12.17
C ASP A 546 21.24 14.89 12.14
N ILE A 547 21.68 13.65 12.42
CA ILE A 547 23.08 13.25 12.30
C ILE A 547 23.58 13.29 10.85
N LEU A 548 22.75 12.93 9.87
CA LEU A 548 23.11 12.94 8.44
C LEU A 548 23.16 14.37 7.84
N GLN A 549 22.77 15.41 8.59
CA GLN A 549 22.93 16.81 8.21
C GLN A 549 24.23 17.46 8.76
N LEU A 550 25.07 16.73 9.51
CA LEU A 550 26.39 17.25 9.93
C LEU A 550 27.30 17.52 8.72
N PRO A 551 28.20 18.52 8.77
CA PRO A 551 29.02 18.91 7.62
C PRO A 551 29.88 17.78 7.05
N VAL A 552 30.35 16.86 7.91
CA VAL A 552 31.09 15.66 7.52
C VAL A 552 30.31 14.75 6.54
N PHE A 553 28.96 14.77 6.58
CA PHE A 553 28.08 14.00 5.70
C PHE A 553 27.54 14.77 4.49
N GLU A 554 27.68 16.10 4.44
CA GLU A 554 27.14 16.95 3.35
C GLU A 554 27.62 16.50 1.95
N ARG A 555 28.87 16.02 1.86
CA ARG A 555 29.52 15.61 0.61
C ARG A 555 29.32 14.13 0.25
N ALA A 556 28.54 13.38 1.04
CA ALA A 556 28.29 11.96 0.79
C ALA A 556 27.32 11.75 -0.40
N SER A 557 27.53 10.68 -1.17
CA SER A 557 26.55 10.29 -2.18
C SER A 557 25.25 9.79 -1.54
N ARG A 558 24.11 9.91 -2.23
CA ARG A 558 22.82 9.38 -1.72
C ARG A 558 22.87 7.87 -1.44
N GLY A 559 23.71 7.11 -2.15
CA GLY A 559 23.95 5.69 -1.87
C GLY A 559 24.73 5.47 -0.58
N CYS A 560 25.76 6.29 -0.33
CA CYS A 560 26.50 6.29 0.93
C CYS A 560 25.60 6.66 2.11
N LEU A 561 24.83 7.75 2.01
CA LEU A 561 23.87 8.16 3.05
C LEU A 561 22.82 7.08 3.36
N ARG A 562 22.26 6.43 2.33
CA ARG A 562 21.34 5.28 2.49
C ARG A 562 22.00 4.06 3.12
N SER A 563 23.28 3.83 2.88
CA SER A 563 24.04 2.71 3.47
C SER A 563 24.37 3.00 4.94
N LEU A 564 24.85 4.21 5.23
CA LEU A 564 25.12 4.69 6.58
C LEU A 564 23.85 4.68 7.45
N SER A 565 22.73 5.18 6.94
CA SER A 565 21.47 5.35 7.69
C SER A 565 20.95 4.05 8.32
N LEU A 566 21.18 2.91 7.67
CA LEU A 566 20.81 1.57 8.15
C LEU A 566 21.66 1.06 9.32
N HIS A 567 22.85 1.64 9.54
CA HIS A 567 23.76 1.27 10.63
C HIS A 567 23.70 2.23 11.84
N ILE A 568 22.97 3.34 11.73
CA ILE A 568 22.77 4.30 12.82
C ILE A 568 21.75 3.73 13.81
N LYS A 569 22.10 3.75 15.09
CA LYS A 569 21.26 3.26 16.19
C LYS A 569 21.08 4.34 17.24
N THR A 570 19.94 4.34 17.91
CA THR A 570 19.74 5.18 19.09
C THR A 570 20.31 4.51 20.35
N SER A 571 20.72 5.34 21.31
CA SER A 571 21.09 4.98 22.68
C SER A 571 20.53 6.04 23.62
N PHE A 572 20.39 5.70 24.91
CA PHE A 572 19.82 6.57 25.93
C PHE A 572 20.62 6.45 27.22
N CYS A 573 20.93 7.57 27.85
CA CYS A 573 21.57 7.63 29.17
C CYS A 573 20.76 8.49 30.14
N ALA A 574 20.60 7.99 31.37
CA ALA A 574 19.97 8.74 32.46
C ALA A 574 20.99 9.61 33.21
N PRO A 575 20.55 10.66 33.95
CA PRO A 575 21.42 11.50 34.76
C PRO A 575 22.33 10.69 35.70
N GLY A 576 23.62 11.02 35.71
CA GLY A 576 24.66 10.34 36.49
C GLY A 576 25.21 9.05 35.87
N GLU A 577 24.65 8.58 34.75
CA GLU A 577 25.18 7.39 34.05
C GLU A 577 26.38 7.71 33.17
N TYR A 578 27.36 6.80 33.19
CA TYR A 578 28.49 6.81 32.26
C TYR A 578 28.08 6.15 30.94
N LEU A 579 28.23 6.89 29.83
CA LEU A 579 28.12 6.38 28.46
C LEU A 579 29.38 5.59 28.08
N ILE A 580 30.54 6.08 28.52
CA ILE A 580 31.89 5.57 28.24
C ILE A 580 32.72 5.75 29.50
N ARG A 581 33.63 4.81 29.80
CA ARG A 581 34.68 5.01 30.81
C ARG A 581 36.07 5.18 30.21
N GLN A 582 36.97 5.80 30.94
CA GLN A 582 38.40 5.91 30.63
C GLN A 582 39.02 4.50 30.53
N GLY A 583 39.73 4.24 29.43
CA GLY A 583 40.35 2.95 29.13
C GLY A 583 39.46 1.94 28.40
N ASP A 584 38.16 2.21 28.23
CA ASP A 584 37.26 1.41 27.40
C ASP A 584 37.71 1.40 25.92
N ALA A 585 37.29 0.36 25.20
CA ALA A 585 37.42 0.30 23.74
C ALA A 585 36.30 1.11 23.08
N LEU A 586 36.65 2.16 22.33
CA LEU A 586 35.68 2.98 21.61
C LEU A 586 35.11 2.20 20.40
N GLN A 587 33.86 1.73 20.52
CA GLN A 587 33.21 0.93 19.46
C GLN A 587 32.34 1.75 18.51
N ALA A 588 31.99 2.99 18.85
CA ALA A 588 31.10 3.85 18.07
C ALA A 588 31.45 5.34 18.23
N ASN A 589 31.10 6.13 17.22
CA ASN A 589 31.00 7.59 17.34
C ASN A 589 29.54 7.94 17.68
N TYR A 590 29.34 8.90 18.58
CA TYR A 590 28.06 9.29 19.17
C TYR A 590 27.73 10.74 18.82
N PHE A 591 26.47 11.02 18.53
CA PHE A 591 25.90 12.34 18.25
C PHE A 591 24.81 12.65 19.28
N VAL A 592 24.86 13.84 19.89
CA VAL A 592 23.95 14.24 20.96
C VAL A 592 22.69 14.87 20.36
N CYS A 593 21.58 14.11 20.33
CA CYS A 593 20.31 14.58 19.79
C CYS A 593 19.53 15.45 20.80
N SER A 594 19.66 15.13 22.09
CA SER A 594 19.03 15.83 23.21
C SER A 594 19.81 15.59 24.50
N GLY A 595 19.63 16.47 25.50
CA GLY A 595 20.31 16.41 26.79
C GLY A 595 21.69 17.07 26.81
N SER A 596 22.48 16.70 27.82
CA SER A 596 23.82 17.23 28.09
C SER A 596 24.69 16.22 28.84
N LEU A 597 25.97 16.16 28.48
CA LEU A 597 26.98 15.27 29.07
C LEU A 597 28.19 16.07 29.57
N GLU A 598 28.87 15.57 30.59
CA GLU A 598 30.18 16.02 31.03
C GLU A 598 31.25 15.00 30.60
N VAL A 599 32.43 15.51 30.24
CA VAL A 599 33.63 14.70 29.99
C VAL A 599 34.59 14.90 31.15
N LEU A 600 34.99 13.81 31.79
CA LEU A 600 35.75 13.78 33.03
C LEU A 600 37.09 13.06 32.81
N LYS A 601 38.20 13.65 33.27
CA LYS A 601 39.46 12.91 33.47
C LYS A 601 40.01 13.23 34.85
N ASP A 602 40.39 12.20 35.60
CA ASP A 602 40.92 12.33 36.97
C ASP A 602 40.01 13.19 37.89
N GLU A 603 38.68 12.98 37.79
CA GLU A 603 37.58 13.75 38.42
C GLU A 603 37.48 15.24 38.00
N MET A 604 38.32 15.72 37.08
CA MET A 604 38.22 17.07 36.50
C MET A 604 37.31 17.09 35.27
N VAL A 605 36.33 18.00 35.23
CA VAL A 605 35.52 18.28 34.03
C VAL A 605 36.40 18.95 32.97
N LEU A 606 36.59 18.29 31.84
CA LEU A 606 37.33 18.79 30.67
C LEU A 606 36.42 19.46 29.64
N ALA A 607 35.18 18.98 29.48
CA ALA A 607 34.21 19.53 28.54
C ALA A 607 32.78 19.28 29.02
N ILE A 608 31.86 20.12 28.56
CA ILE A 608 30.41 19.88 28.63
C ILE A 608 29.90 19.86 27.19
N LEU A 609 29.14 18.82 26.86
CA LEU A 609 28.64 18.51 25.52
C LEU A 609 27.12 18.60 25.53
N GLY A 610 26.53 19.30 24.56
CA GLY A 610 25.11 19.55 24.44
C GLY A 610 24.53 19.06 23.12
N LYS A 611 23.27 19.41 22.86
CA LYS A 611 22.60 19.07 21.60
C LYS A 611 23.38 19.59 20.38
N GLY A 612 23.69 18.68 19.46
CA GLY A 612 24.42 18.95 18.23
C GLY A 612 25.87 18.47 18.25
N ASP A 613 26.41 18.10 19.40
CA ASP A 613 27.81 17.70 19.52
C ASP A 613 28.10 16.28 19.03
N LEU A 614 29.30 16.10 18.46
CA LEU A 614 29.80 14.82 17.96
C LEU A 614 30.99 14.36 18.81
N ILE A 615 30.87 13.15 19.37
CA ILE A 615 31.81 12.53 20.30
C ILE A 615 32.36 11.26 19.66
N GLY A 616 33.67 11.04 19.69
CA GLY A 616 34.26 9.86 19.07
C GLY A 616 35.77 9.92 18.96
N ALA A 617 36.31 9.30 17.92
CA ALA A 617 37.71 9.43 17.55
C ALA A 617 37.92 9.26 16.04
N ASP A 618 39.10 9.64 15.57
CA ASP A 618 39.49 9.56 14.17
C ASP A 618 39.64 8.13 13.67
N LEU A 619 39.22 7.90 12.42
CA LEU A 619 39.39 6.63 11.72
C LEU A 619 40.83 6.45 11.24
N THR A 620 41.60 5.68 12.01
CA THR A 620 42.91 5.19 11.58
C THR A 620 42.80 4.18 10.42
N ALA A 621 43.80 4.21 9.54
CA ALA A 621 43.94 3.26 8.43
C ALA A 621 44.33 1.83 8.86
N GLN A 622 44.58 1.61 10.15
CA GLN A 622 44.94 0.32 10.73
C GLN A 622 43.87 -0.09 11.75
N ASP A 623 43.52 -1.37 11.79
CA ASP A 623 42.44 -1.88 12.65
C ASP A 623 42.89 -2.07 14.11
N GLN A 624 43.23 -0.96 14.76
CA GLN A 624 43.64 -0.91 16.15
C GLN A 624 42.45 -0.57 17.06
N VAL A 625 42.41 -1.16 18.25
CA VAL A 625 41.41 -0.84 19.28
C VAL A 625 41.73 0.53 19.88
N ILE A 626 40.94 1.54 19.53
CA ILE A 626 41.03 2.88 20.11
C ILE A 626 40.61 2.80 21.58
N LYS A 627 41.48 3.27 22.48
CA LYS A 627 41.18 3.44 23.90
C LYS A 627 40.79 4.88 24.21
N THR A 628 39.85 5.02 25.13
CA THR A 628 39.29 6.30 25.58
C THR A 628 40.16 6.94 26.67
N ASN A 629 40.44 8.23 26.57
CA ASN A 629 41.26 8.97 27.53
C ASN A 629 40.44 9.58 28.70
N ALA A 630 39.11 9.54 28.62
CA ALA A 630 38.22 10.19 29.57
C ALA A 630 36.94 9.37 29.81
N ASP A 631 36.34 9.55 30.98
CA ASP A 631 34.96 9.17 31.29
C ASP A 631 33.99 10.14 30.59
N VAL A 632 32.87 9.64 30.06
CA VAL A 632 31.77 10.47 29.51
C VAL A 632 30.48 10.13 30.26
N LYS A 633 29.88 11.13 30.90
CA LYS A 633 28.78 10.95 31.85
C LYS A 633 27.62 11.90 31.55
N ALA A 634 26.39 11.41 31.64
CA ALA A 634 25.19 12.20 31.37
C ALA A 634 24.83 13.09 32.57
N LEU A 635 24.61 14.40 32.33
CA LEU A 635 24.11 15.35 33.33
C LEU A 635 22.58 15.36 33.37
N THR A 636 21.95 15.18 32.22
CA THR A 636 20.49 15.14 32.04
C THR A 636 20.08 13.86 31.31
N TYR A 637 18.79 13.65 31.04
CA TYR A 637 18.36 12.56 30.16
C TYR A 637 18.85 12.84 28.73
N CYS A 638 19.72 11.97 28.22
CA CYS A 638 20.40 12.16 26.94
C CYS A 638 19.93 11.16 25.90
N ASP A 639 19.41 11.68 24.79
CA ASP A 639 19.11 10.89 23.59
C ASP A 639 20.29 11.00 22.62
N LEU A 640 20.82 9.86 22.21
CA LEU A 640 22.05 9.77 21.42
C LEU A 640 21.79 8.93 20.16
N GLN A 641 22.30 9.38 19.01
CA GLN A 641 22.47 8.52 17.82
C GLN A 641 23.93 8.07 17.75
N HIS A 642 24.20 6.84 17.35
CA HIS A 642 25.56 6.32 17.24
C HIS A 642 25.75 5.45 16.00
N ILE A 643 26.96 5.50 15.45
CA ILE A 643 27.40 4.66 14.34
C ILE A 643 28.62 3.88 14.82
N SER A 644 28.55 2.54 14.80
CA SER A 644 29.69 1.71 15.18
C SER A 644 30.86 1.93 14.22
N VAL A 645 32.07 2.12 14.76
CA VAL A 645 33.31 2.35 13.99
C VAL A 645 33.53 1.24 12.94
N ARG A 646 33.17 0.00 13.28
CA ARG A 646 33.18 -1.14 12.36
C ARG A 646 32.27 -0.92 11.14
N ALA A 647 30.96 -0.72 11.35
CA ALA A 647 30.02 -0.52 10.24
C ALA A 647 30.32 0.76 9.43
N LEU A 648 30.82 1.81 10.10
CA LEU A 648 31.29 3.02 9.44
C LEU A 648 32.47 2.69 8.50
N ARG A 649 33.48 1.93 8.96
CA ARG A 649 34.59 1.48 8.11
C ARG A 649 34.12 0.54 6.98
N GLU A 650 33.18 -0.37 7.25
CA GLU A 650 32.59 -1.26 6.24
C GLU A 650 31.90 -0.46 5.11
N VAL A 651 31.12 0.58 5.44
CA VAL A 651 30.48 1.45 4.43
C VAL A 651 31.48 2.38 3.74
N LEU A 652 32.43 2.99 4.45
CA LEU A 652 33.46 3.84 3.82
C LEU A 652 34.39 3.05 2.90
N GLY A 653 34.60 1.76 3.16
CA GLY A 653 35.29 0.83 2.24
C GLY A 653 34.56 0.59 0.92
N LEU A 654 33.22 0.71 0.90
CA LEU A 654 32.42 0.67 -0.34
C LEU A 654 32.43 2.00 -1.10
N TYR A 655 32.81 3.11 -0.44
CA TYR A 655 32.83 4.46 -1.00
C TYR A 655 34.19 5.15 -0.80
N PRO A 656 35.31 4.61 -1.35
CA PRO A 656 36.67 5.05 -1.00
C PRO A 656 36.97 6.52 -1.32
N GLU A 657 36.39 7.08 -2.39
CA GLU A 657 36.50 8.51 -2.73
C GLU A 657 35.96 9.43 -1.61
N TYR A 658 34.90 8.97 -0.92
CA TYR A 658 34.31 9.66 0.21
C TYR A 658 35.00 9.28 1.52
N GLY A 659 35.41 8.01 1.71
CA GLY A 659 36.14 7.53 2.88
C GLY A 659 37.42 8.33 3.18
N ASN A 660 38.24 8.59 2.15
CA ASN A 660 39.46 9.41 2.32
C ASN A 660 39.16 10.84 2.79
N ARG A 661 38.01 11.41 2.39
CA ARG A 661 37.57 12.76 2.77
C ARG A 661 36.87 12.76 4.13
N PHE A 662 36.13 11.71 4.46
CA PHE A 662 35.59 11.52 5.80
C PHE A 662 36.72 11.47 6.83
N SER A 663 37.83 10.76 6.55
CA SER A 663 38.98 10.73 7.44
C SER A 663 39.76 12.05 7.57
N SER A 664 39.69 12.99 6.61
CA SER A 664 40.24 14.34 6.78
C SER A 664 39.29 15.29 7.52
N ASP A 665 38.00 15.15 7.23
CA ASP A 665 36.98 16.10 7.67
C ASP A 665 36.51 15.76 9.11
N ILE A 666 36.53 14.48 9.53
CA ILE A 666 36.09 14.03 10.88
C ILE A 666 36.86 14.68 12.03
N HIS A 667 38.19 14.79 11.94
CA HIS A 667 39.05 15.41 12.97
C HIS A 667 38.66 16.88 13.25
N HIS A 668 38.08 17.56 12.25
CA HIS A 668 37.63 18.95 12.36
C HIS A 668 36.13 19.08 12.70
N ASN A 669 35.41 17.95 12.80
CA ASN A 669 33.97 17.89 13.07
C ASN A 669 33.63 17.17 14.39
N LEU A 670 34.60 16.56 15.08
CA LEU A 670 34.44 16.07 16.45
C LEU A 670 34.46 17.26 17.43
N THR A 671 33.43 17.41 18.26
CA THR A 671 33.46 18.36 19.39
C THR A 671 34.46 17.88 20.45
N TYR A 672 34.57 16.57 20.65
CA TYR A 672 35.56 15.98 21.56
C TYR A 672 36.14 14.67 21.03
N ASN A 673 37.46 14.61 20.92
CA ASN A 673 38.22 13.46 20.45
C ASN A 673 38.70 12.60 21.63
N LEU A 674 37.99 11.49 21.90
CA LEU A 674 38.26 10.61 23.05
C LEU A 674 39.60 9.87 22.98
N ARG A 675 40.33 9.96 21.86
CA ARG A 675 41.68 9.40 21.71
C ARG A 675 42.78 10.39 22.09
N GLU A 676 42.54 11.69 21.97
CA GLU A 676 43.57 12.71 22.22
C GLU A 676 44.12 12.63 23.64
N GLY A 677 45.44 12.66 23.78
CA GLY A 677 46.16 12.49 25.04
C GLY A 677 46.55 11.04 25.38
N SER A 678 45.84 10.01 24.90
CA SER A 678 46.21 8.59 25.14
C SER A 678 47.61 8.23 24.63
N GLU A 679 48.09 8.92 23.59
CA GLU A 679 49.38 8.62 22.95
C GLU A 679 50.58 9.20 23.73
N ALA A 680 50.36 10.25 24.52
CA ALA A 680 51.40 10.86 25.37
C ALA A 680 51.80 9.94 26.56
N GLU A 681 50.84 9.18 27.09
CA GLU A 681 51.08 8.18 28.15
C GLU A 681 51.87 6.96 27.64
N GLY A 682 51.78 6.65 26.34
CA GLY A 682 52.59 5.62 25.70
C GLY A 682 54.07 6.01 25.58
N LEU A 683 54.35 7.24 25.14
CA LEU A 683 55.72 7.75 24.95
C LEU A 683 56.44 8.03 26.27
N THR A 684 55.73 8.52 27.30
CA THR A 684 56.35 8.86 28.59
C THR A 684 56.85 7.65 29.38
N ARG A 685 56.30 6.45 29.17
CA ARG A 685 56.79 5.21 29.81
C ARG A 685 58.16 4.72 29.34
N PHE A 686 58.69 5.22 28.22
CA PHE A 686 59.99 4.79 27.68
C PHE A 686 61.15 5.77 27.90
N SER A 687 60.93 6.92 28.55
CA SER A 687 61.97 7.94 28.74
C SER A 687 62.02 8.52 30.15
N ARG A 688 62.51 7.72 31.11
CA ARG A 688 63.28 8.15 32.31
C ARG A 688 63.69 6.95 33.19
N SER A 689 64.90 6.44 32.97
CA SER A 689 65.63 5.63 33.95
C SER A 689 66.95 6.35 34.31
N PRO A 690 67.01 7.11 35.42
CA PRO A 690 68.28 7.68 35.86
C PRO A 690 69.22 6.55 36.32
N ARG A 691 70.46 6.58 35.86
CA ARG A 691 71.52 5.72 36.41
C ARG A 691 71.86 6.22 37.82
N LEU A 692 71.84 5.34 38.82
CA LEU A 692 72.61 5.51 40.05
C LEU A 692 73.62 4.36 40.20
N SER A 693 74.73 4.66 40.86
CA SER A 693 75.92 3.82 40.98
C SER A 693 75.90 2.91 42.22
N GLN A 694 76.83 1.96 42.24
CA GLN A 694 77.00 0.95 43.29
C GLN A 694 77.30 1.56 44.66
N VAL A 695 76.68 1.00 45.72
CA VAL A 695 77.35 0.67 46.99
C VAL A 695 76.78 -0.67 47.48
N ASN A 696 77.66 -1.62 47.83
CA ASN A 696 77.31 -2.85 48.55
C ASN A 696 77.70 -2.70 50.03
N VAL A 697 77.06 -3.44 50.95
CA VAL A 697 77.67 -4.28 52.04
C VAL A 697 76.61 -4.78 53.05
N CYS A 698 76.73 -6.05 53.45
CA CYS A 698 76.20 -6.84 54.60
C CYS A 698 74.98 -6.31 55.41
N LEU A 699 73.94 -7.10 55.69
CA LEU A 699 73.86 -8.38 56.45
C LEU A 699 72.82 -9.34 55.77
N PHE A 700 72.83 -10.69 55.73
CA PHE A 700 73.21 -11.77 56.68
C PHE A 700 72.51 -11.62 58.06
N ILE A 701 71.37 -12.23 58.37
CA ILE A 701 71.06 -13.67 58.62
C ILE A 701 69.58 -13.70 59.12
N THR A 702 68.63 -14.62 58.87
CA THR A 702 68.50 -15.94 58.17
C THR A 702 67.02 -16.06 57.65
N ILE A 703 66.34 -17.16 57.26
CA ILE A 703 66.50 -18.63 57.48
C ILE A 703 65.95 -19.49 56.29
N LEU A 704 65.52 -20.73 56.54
CA LEU A 704 65.23 -21.82 55.58
C LEU A 704 63.78 -21.91 55.04
N GLN A 705 63.65 -22.55 53.85
CA GLN A 705 62.56 -23.45 53.35
C GLN A 705 61.13 -22.86 53.15
N MET A 706 60.33 -23.25 52.14
CA MET A 706 60.45 -24.14 50.95
C MET A 706 60.17 -23.30 49.66
N GLY A 707 60.42 -23.69 48.40
CA GLY A 707 60.17 -24.96 47.71
C GLY A 707 58.66 -25.09 47.34
N ILE A 708 58.21 -25.25 46.08
CA ILE A 708 58.88 -25.58 44.81
C ILE A 708 58.29 -24.79 43.61
N THR A 709 59.19 -24.57 42.65
CA THR A 709 59.12 -24.13 41.24
C THR A 709 57.87 -24.46 40.39
N MET A 710 57.65 -23.66 39.35
CA MET A 710 56.57 -23.73 38.35
C MET A 710 56.99 -24.45 37.04
N THR A 711 56.00 -24.75 36.18
CA THR A 711 56.07 -25.07 34.73
C THR A 711 56.49 -26.48 34.28
N TYR A 712 55.72 -27.04 33.34
CA TYR A 712 56.20 -27.25 31.97
C TYR A 712 55.06 -27.19 30.93
N GLN A 713 55.41 -27.26 29.64
CA GLN A 713 54.56 -26.91 28.47
C GLN A 713 54.59 -28.04 27.41
N SER A 714 53.91 -27.87 26.25
CA SER A 714 53.97 -28.69 25.01
C SER A 714 53.03 -29.92 24.98
N LYS A 715 52.40 -30.37 23.87
CA LYS A 715 52.04 -29.87 22.49
C LYS A 715 51.03 -30.89 21.91
N GLY A 716 50.33 -30.59 20.79
CA GLY A 716 49.81 -31.66 19.90
C GLY A 716 48.54 -31.35 19.12
N THR A 717 48.64 -31.32 17.78
CA THR A 717 47.52 -31.16 16.83
C THR A 717 47.02 -32.50 16.27
N ALA A 718 45.72 -32.61 16.00
CA ALA A 718 45.17 -33.50 14.96
C ALA A 718 43.78 -33.03 14.49
N LEU A 719 43.40 -33.33 13.24
CA LEU A 719 42.08 -33.05 12.68
C LEU A 719 41.20 -34.31 12.67
N THR A 720 39.87 -34.14 12.68
CA THR A 720 39.00 -34.91 11.77
C THR A 720 37.67 -34.18 11.52
N GLN A 721 37.00 -34.54 10.42
CA GLN A 721 35.73 -33.95 9.98
C GLN A 721 34.55 -34.86 10.31
N SER A 722 33.34 -34.30 10.49
CA SER A 722 32.16 -34.66 9.68
C SER A 722 30.92 -33.86 10.07
N ARG A 723 29.92 -33.85 9.18
CA ARG A 723 28.59 -33.25 9.39
C ARG A 723 27.61 -34.33 9.85
N THR A 724 26.63 -33.95 10.67
CA THR A 724 25.20 -34.22 10.40
C THR A 724 24.33 -33.26 11.23
N ALA A 725 23.08 -33.06 10.81
CA ALA A 725 22.14 -32.13 11.45
C ALA A 725 20.86 -32.85 11.89
N THR A 726 20.24 -32.39 12.98
CA THR A 726 18.82 -32.63 13.31
C THR A 726 18.29 -31.55 14.25
N VAL A 727 17.10 -31.02 13.93
CA VAL A 727 16.25 -30.11 14.71
C VAL A 727 14.81 -30.37 14.24
N PRO A 728 13.75 -30.31 15.09
CA PRO A 728 13.68 -30.41 16.56
C PRO A 728 12.92 -31.70 16.98
N CYS A 729 12.47 -31.78 18.25
CA CYS A 729 11.33 -32.62 18.64
C CYS A 729 10.27 -31.79 19.35
N GLU A 730 9.00 -32.11 19.11
CA GLU A 730 7.83 -31.50 19.77
C GLU A 730 7.62 -32.09 21.18
N SER A 731 6.88 -31.37 22.04
CA SER A 731 6.26 -31.97 23.22
C SER A 731 4.86 -31.38 23.49
N ILE A 732 3.87 -31.95 22.81
CA ILE A 732 2.45 -31.76 23.15
C ILE A 732 2.14 -32.54 24.41
N ARG A 733 1.41 -31.95 25.38
CA ARG A 733 0.57 -32.74 26.29
C ARG A 733 -0.63 -31.95 26.88
N PRO A 734 -1.88 -32.42 26.69
CA PRO A 734 -3.10 -32.01 27.41
C PRO A 734 -3.31 -32.96 28.63
N PRO A 735 -4.43 -32.99 29.38
CA PRO A 735 -5.69 -32.22 29.31
C PRO A 735 -5.62 -30.84 29.97
#